data_AF-A0A194S292-F1
#
_entry.id   AF-A0A194S292-F1
#
_cell.length_a   1.000
_cell.length_b   1.000
_cell.length_c   1.000
_cell.angle_alpha   90.00
_cell.angle_beta   90.00
_cell.angle_gamma   90.00
#
_symmetry.space_group_name_H-M   'P 1'
#
loop_
_entity.id
_entity.type
_entity.pdbx_description
1 polymer ?
#
loop_
_entity_poly.entity_id
_entity_poly.type
_entity_poly.pdbx_seq_one_letter_code
_entity_poly.pdbx_strand_id
1 'polypeptide(L)'
;MTEDILPHVPSALPLVVVDYLLGSLTHTSPLRRRTALVLVLVSSFLAVRILVSIHAVLNPPRVAPPSLWELEDALALNYVPSPPTGAQQAAHSRLVSLIESRKSAYPPSLFRGASLRSEASPAVGVTAVVLHWKRRKGLELVVRHITRYPFIREVIVWNNRPGVDLSSEDLIISSPPGSDLPPAKLRIVNSPSNVHDAGKHLACSMASFEHCYFNDDDWLNVYMDATYTKYLECCSGRGVTGAGGTGGRIASNTLPIIHLEHRRWRFEHSGIGLHTGFTWLGTGSFAPRHLSRRFMQQQQAAPVALSRAQSLVADMFFSLWTNTYPEQMPNDLVPIDVEGGEVGWSRGEGVDQWAIVYGNIRSAIRTLYTVLSLASPTLSPSLFPLATPPAESHTRAPCSNDGCLFTTSLTPFPPASALSTSYALEPSGSRSSPSSRAARAWRALTGHHGGGAAANVIDVRRARGEQRAHERVLREQRRELERTRGRPRGLDPLASGWSVREHEERWNELVRPRVAAGGTESAWPDEGWWTRNGSWHLAVDGRGTDTCWESFRPPEADDHFGLTFVKPRHVRELTLVGSLDLANIVAWEDLSGGSDSWEVLSVRGDGTGGWEPRSLVGKPRVKPLSSTTVSVTVLLDPIRTPTTFAVPHEGNYEVDEEGREVAIRKLKVVSRGRKRDRVRVCSWDLDGWKV
;
A
#
# COMPACT_ATOMS: atom_id res chain seq x y z
N MET A 1 -15.28 29.00 56.87
CA MET A 1 -14.49 29.39 58.05
C MET A 1 -13.07 29.61 57.58
N THR A 2 -12.74 30.84 57.25
CA THR A 2 -11.38 31.31 56.95
C THR A 2 -11.20 32.54 57.80
N GLU A 3 -10.56 32.37 58.96
CA GLU A 3 -10.18 33.49 59.82
C GLU A 3 -9.02 34.24 59.16
N ASP A 4 -9.23 35.53 58.95
CA ASP A 4 -8.23 36.50 58.49
C ASP A 4 -7.11 36.64 59.53
N ILE A 5 -5.91 36.17 59.20
CA ILE A 5 -4.68 36.34 60.01
C ILE A 5 -3.96 37.66 59.70
N LEU A 6 -4.66 38.68 59.17
CA LEU A 6 -4.03 39.94 58.71
C LEU A 6 -4.32 41.25 59.47
N PRO A 7 -4.66 41.31 60.78
CA PRO A 7 -4.73 42.60 61.48
C PRO A 7 -3.50 42.96 62.36
N HIS A 8 -2.40 42.19 62.36
CA HIS A 8 -1.31 42.41 63.35
C HIS A 8 0.10 42.66 62.80
N VAL A 9 0.25 43.14 61.56
CA VAL A 9 1.53 43.76 61.15
C VAL A 9 1.45 45.26 61.44
N PRO A 10 2.24 45.81 62.38
CA PRO A 10 2.25 47.25 62.63
C PRO A 10 2.65 47.98 61.36
N SER A 11 1.84 48.94 60.92
CA SER A 11 2.07 49.78 59.73
C SER A 11 3.40 50.56 59.75
N ALA A 12 4.11 50.57 60.88
CA ALA A 12 5.42 51.19 61.05
C ALA A 12 6.62 50.27 60.72
N LEU A 13 6.45 48.94 60.68
CA LEU A 13 7.59 48.01 60.53
C LEU A 13 8.33 48.15 59.17
N PRO A 14 7.63 48.27 58.02
CA PRO A 14 8.30 48.41 56.72
C PRO A 14 9.08 49.73 56.61
N LEU A 15 8.54 50.81 57.19
CA LEU A 15 9.17 52.13 57.18
C LEU A 15 10.46 52.14 58.01
N VAL A 16 10.46 51.53 59.19
CA VAL A 16 11.66 51.42 60.05
C VAL A 16 12.75 50.58 59.38
N VAL A 17 12.38 49.49 58.70
CA VAL A 17 13.34 48.64 57.97
C VAL A 17 13.93 49.37 56.78
N VAL A 18 13.12 50.12 56.02
CA VAL A 18 13.61 50.92 54.88
C VAL A 18 14.54 52.03 55.34
N ASP A 19 14.20 52.76 56.41
CA ASP A 19 15.07 53.81 56.97
C ASP A 19 16.40 53.25 57.49
N TYR A 20 16.37 52.09 58.17
CA TYR A 20 17.58 51.42 58.65
C TYR A 20 18.48 50.95 57.49
N LEU A 21 17.90 50.42 56.42
CA LEU A 21 18.63 49.98 55.24
C LEU A 21 19.23 51.17 54.46
N LEU A 22 18.47 52.26 54.29
CA LEU A 22 18.94 53.49 53.66
C LEU A 22 20.04 54.17 54.48
N GLY A 23 19.90 54.21 55.81
CA GLY A 23 20.94 54.69 56.73
C GLY A 23 22.20 53.83 56.70
N SER A 24 22.06 52.52 56.53
CA SER A 24 23.21 51.59 56.44
C SER A 24 23.92 51.67 55.08
N LEU A 25 23.19 51.93 54.00
CA LEU A 25 23.74 52.12 52.64
C LEU A 25 24.42 53.48 52.46
N THR A 26 24.04 54.49 53.24
CA THR A 26 24.65 55.83 53.24
C THR A 26 25.74 56.01 54.30
N HIS A 27 26.05 54.97 55.08
CA HIS A 27 27.06 55.04 56.14
C HIS A 27 28.47 55.28 55.57
N THR A 28 29.26 56.10 56.25
CA THR A 28 30.65 56.42 55.89
C THR A 28 31.59 55.22 55.79
N SER A 29 31.29 54.10 56.49
CA SER A 29 32.14 52.90 56.51
C SER A 29 31.91 52.05 55.24
N PRO A 30 32.96 51.79 54.44
CA PRO A 30 32.84 50.96 53.23
C PRO A 30 32.48 49.51 53.55
N LEU A 31 32.90 48.99 54.71
CA LEU A 31 32.55 47.64 55.15
C LEU A 31 31.04 47.53 55.43
N ARG A 32 30.48 48.47 56.21
CA ARG A 32 29.03 48.49 56.52
C ARG A 32 28.16 48.63 55.27
N ARG A 33 28.58 49.45 54.30
CA ARG A 33 27.89 49.58 53.01
C ARG A 33 27.89 48.27 52.22
N ARG A 34 29.02 47.57 52.15
CA ARG A 34 29.11 46.27 51.47
C ARG A 34 28.24 45.22 52.16
N THR A 35 28.26 45.14 53.49
CA THR A 35 27.43 44.19 54.24
C THR A 35 25.94 44.50 54.08
N ALA A 36 25.55 45.77 54.13
CA ALA A 36 24.16 46.20 53.91
C ALA A 36 23.69 45.87 52.49
N LEU A 37 24.54 46.12 51.47
CA LEU A 37 24.23 45.77 50.09
C LEU A 37 24.03 44.26 49.91
N VAL A 38 24.89 43.43 50.52
CA VAL A 38 24.75 41.96 50.50
C VAL A 38 23.45 41.53 51.16
N LEU A 39 23.10 42.09 52.32
CA LEU A 39 21.85 41.77 53.01
C LEU A 39 20.61 42.18 52.22
N VAL A 40 20.64 43.33 51.53
CA VAL A 40 19.57 43.75 50.61
C VAL A 40 19.46 42.76 49.45
N LEU A 41 20.56 42.39 48.80
CA LEU A 41 20.55 41.46 47.68
C LEU A 41 20.04 40.08 48.08
N VAL A 42 20.45 39.57 49.24
CA VAL A 42 19.96 38.29 49.79
C VAL A 42 18.48 38.39 50.13
N SER A 43 18.04 39.48 50.75
CA SER A 43 16.62 39.68 51.10
C SER A 43 15.74 39.80 49.87
N SER A 44 16.19 40.54 48.84
CA SER A 44 15.49 40.64 47.55
C SER A 44 15.45 39.28 46.84
N PHE A 45 16.53 38.51 46.85
CA PHE A 45 16.56 37.16 46.27
C PHE A 45 15.58 36.23 46.98
N LEU A 46 15.57 36.24 48.31
CA LEU A 46 14.62 35.46 49.12
C LEU A 46 13.17 35.89 48.88
N ALA A 47 12.91 37.20 48.82
CA ALA A 47 11.58 37.73 48.51
C ALA A 47 11.11 37.29 47.11
N VAL A 48 11.97 37.34 46.10
CA VAL A 48 11.66 36.84 44.75
C VAL A 48 11.40 35.34 44.75
N ARG A 49 12.22 34.54 45.46
CA ARG A 49 12.01 33.09 45.59
C ARG A 49 10.68 32.75 46.28
N ILE A 50 10.34 33.48 47.34
CA ILE A 50 9.05 33.33 48.05
C ILE A 50 7.90 33.74 47.12
N LEU A 51 7.99 34.87 46.42
CA LEU A 51 6.97 35.31 45.47
C LEU A 51 6.78 34.32 44.32
N VAL A 52 7.86 33.76 43.77
CA VAL A 52 7.80 32.71 42.72
C VAL A 52 7.15 31.44 43.27
N SER A 53 7.47 31.05 44.51
CA SER A 53 6.88 29.87 45.15
C SER A 53 5.40 30.06 45.46
N ILE A 54 5.02 31.23 46.00
CA ILE A 54 3.62 31.60 46.22
C ILE A 54 2.87 31.68 44.90
N HIS A 55 3.47 32.26 43.85
CA HIS A 55 2.87 32.31 42.52
C HIS A 55 2.65 30.90 41.95
N ALA A 56 3.60 29.98 42.13
CA ALA A 56 3.45 28.58 41.70
C ALA A 56 2.41 27.80 42.52
N VAL A 57 2.21 28.15 43.79
CA VAL A 57 1.17 27.53 44.65
C VAL A 57 -0.22 28.10 44.36
N LEU A 58 -0.34 29.41 44.14
CA LEU A 58 -1.60 30.09 43.85
C LEU A 58 -2.04 29.91 42.39
N ASN A 59 -1.09 29.74 41.47
CA ASN A 59 -1.31 29.35 40.09
C ASN A 59 -0.63 28.01 39.85
N PRO A 60 -1.17 26.90 40.41
CA PRO A 60 -0.65 25.59 40.09
C PRO A 60 -0.62 25.48 38.57
N PRO A 61 0.48 25.00 37.96
CA PRO A 61 0.52 24.81 36.52
C PRO A 61 -0.71 24.00 36.15
N ARG A 62 -1.58 24.56 35.31
CA ARG A 62 -2.74 23.83 34.81
C ARG A 62 -2.17 22.55 34.20
N VAL A 63 -2.39 21.42 34.87
CA VAL A 63 -2.00 20.11 34.35
C VAL A 63 -2.70 20.03 33.01
N ALA A 64 -1.92 20.09 31.93
CA ALA A 64 -2.48 19.96 30.61
C ALA A 64 -3.22 18.62 30.60
N PRO A 65 -4.47 18.57 30.11
CA PRO A 65 -5.16 17.29 30.02
C PRO A 65 -4.26 16.32 29.24
N PRO A 66 -4.19 15.04 29.66
CA PRO A 66 -3.38 14.06 28.97
C PRO A 66 -3.77 14.07 27.49
N SER A 67 -2.74 14.00 26.67
CA SER A 67 -2.92 13.91 25.24
C SER A 67 -3.68 12.64 24.86
N LEU A 68 -4.30 12.64 23.68
CA LEU A 68 -5.15 11.53 23.27
C LEU A 68 -4.35 10.22 23.09
N TRP A 69 -3.10 10.31 22.63
CA TRP A 69 -2.22 9.14 22.56
C TRP A 69 -1.79 8.65 23.94
N GLU A 70 -1.61 9.53 24.94
CA GLU A 70 -1.40 9.07 26.32
C GLU A 70 -2.64 8.36 26.88
N LEU A 71 -3.84 8.78 26.47
CA LEU A 71 -5.09 8.09 26.81
C LEU A 71 -5.21 6.76 26.06
N GLU A 72 -4.87 6.70 24.77
CA GLU A 72 -4.86 5.45 23.99
C GLU A 72 -3.81 4.48 24.51
N ASP A 73 -2.61 4.96 24.85
CA ASP A 73 -1.55 4.17 25.47
C ASP A 73 -2.04 3.65 26.84
N ALA A 74 -2.70 4.49 27.65
CA ALA A 74 -3.31 4.07 28.91
C ALA A 74 -4.43 3.03 28.71
N LEU A 75 -5.25 3.15 27.66
CA LEU A 75 -6.26 2.14 27.30
C LEU A 75 -5.60 0.85 26.81
N ALA A 76 -4.52 0.94 26.04
CA ALA A 76 -3.77 -0.20 25.55
C ALA A 76 -3.05 -0.96 26.68
N LEU A 77 -2.54 -0.24 27.68
CA LEU A 77 -1.97 -0.81 28.91
C LEU A 77 -3.00 -1.65 29.68
N ASN A 78 -4.26 -1.21 29.69
CA ASN A 78 -5.35 -1.90 30.38
C ASN A 78 -6.08 -2.94 29.51
N TYR A 79 -5.66 -3.14 28.26
CA TYR A 79 -6.33 -4.06 27.34
C TYR A 79 -6.06 -5.52 27.73
N VAL A 80 -7.15 -6.25 27.99
CA VAL A 80 -7.15 -7.69 28.22
C VAL A 80 -7.87 -8.38 27.05
N PRO A 81 -7.21 -9.30 26.33
CA PRO A 81 -7.84 -10.02 25.22
C PRO A 81 -8.91 -10.98 25.74
N SER A 82 -10.04 -11.06 25.03
CA SER A 82 -11.08 -12.04 25.37
C SER A 82 -10.64 -13.45 24.93
N PRO A 83 -11.07 -14.51 25.64
CA PRO A 83 -10.84 -15.88 25.18
C PRO A 83 -11.36 -16.10 23.75
N PRO A 84 -10.66 -16.87 22.91
CA PRO A 84 -11.09 -17.12 21.54
C PRO A 84 -12.36 -17.99 21.52
N THR A 85 -13.29 -17.66 20.63
CA THR A 85 -14.50 -18.46 20.40
C THR A 85 -14.16 -19.79 19.72
N GLY A 86 -15.08 -20.76 19.73
CA GLY A 86 -14.90 -22.03 19.01
C GLY A 86 -14.67 -21.84 17.51
N ALA A 87 -15.32 -20.85 16.89
CA ALA A 87 -15.11 -20.50 15.48
C ALA A 87 -13.68 -19.98 15.22
N GLN A 88 -13.15 -19.16 16.14
CA GLN A 88 -11.80 -18.61 16.06
C GLN A 88 -10.72 -19.68 16.30
N GLN A 89 -10.97 -20.64 17.18
CA GLN A 89 -10.08 -21.80 17.36
C GLN A 89 -10.05 -22.67 16.10
N ALA A 90 -11.22 -22.94 15.50
CA ALA A 90 -11.28 -23.66 14.23
C ALA A 90 -10.60 -22.88 13.10
N ALA A 91 -10.76 -21.55 13.05
CA ALA A 91 -10.07 -20.68 12.09
C ALA A 91 -8.55 -20.78 12.27
N HIS A 92 -8.05 -20.73 13.50
CA HIS A 92 -6.63 -20.90 13.79
C HIS A 92 -6.07 -22.22 13.23
N SER A 93 -6.73 -23.36 13.51
CA SER A 93 -6.29 -24.66 12.99
C SER A 93 -6.28 -24.71 11.46
N ARG A 94 -7.29 -24.13 10.80
CA ARG A 94 -7.32 -24.02 9.32
C ARG A 94 -6.17 -23.17 8.79
N LEU A 95 -5.86 -22.05 9.43
CA LEU A 95 -4.76 -21.17 9.02
C LEU A 95 -3.40 -21.84 9.22
N VAL A 96 -3.20 -22.57 10.31
CA VAL A 96 -1.98 -23.37 10.52
C VAL A 96 -1.80 -24.38 9.39
N SER A 97 -2.84 -25.16 9.07
CA SER A 97 -2.78 -26.14 7.97
C SER A 97 -2.52 -25.47 6.62
N LEU A 98 -3.16 -24.33 6.36
CA LEU A 98 -2.94 -23.53 5.17
C LEU A 98 -1.47 -23.10 5.07
N ILE A 99 -0.90 -22.54 6.13
CA ILE A 99 0.50 -22.12 6.19
C ILE A 99 1.44 -23.30 5.96
N GLU A 100 1.20 -24.43 6.62
CA GLU A 100 2.02 -25.65 6.49
C GLU A 100 2.01 -26.23 5.08
N SER A 101 0.90 -26.07 4.34
CA SER A 101 0.79 -26.50 2.94
C SER A 101 1.60 -25.63 1.96
N ARG A 102 1.96 -24.39 2.35
CA ARG A 102 2.64 -23.45 1.45
C ARG A 102 4.11 -23.78 1.31
N LYS A 103 4.63 -23.71 0.09
CA LYS A 103 6.05 -23.84 -0.23
C LYS A 103 6.39 -22.88 -1.35
N SER A 104 7.46 -22.11 -1.19
CA SER A 104 7.91 -21.22 -2.24
C SER A 104 8.40 -21.99 -3.47
N ALA A 105 8.06 -21.49 -4.65
CA ALA A 105 8.55 -21.92 -5.94
C ALA A 105 9.99 -21.45 -6.21
N TYR A 106 10.48 -20.45 -5.46
CA TYR A 106 11.85 -19.98 -5.58
C TYR A 106 12.83 -20.94 -4.89
N PRO A 107 13.90 -21.39 -5.56
CA PRO A 107 14.87 -22.29 -4.96
C PRO A 107 15.72 -21.56 -3.90
N PRO A 108 15.94 -22.14 -2.71
CA PRO A 108 16.74 -21.51 -1.66
C PRO A 108 18.18 -21.14 -2.05
N SER A 109 18.77 -21.84 -3.02
CA SER A 109 20.12 -21.56 -3.53
C SER A 109 20.30 -20.14 -4.07
N LEU A 110 19.22 -19.50 -4.55
CA LEU A 110 19.25 -18.10 -5.02
C LEU A 110 19.47 -17.09 -3.89
N PHE A 111 19.20 -17.47 -2.64
CA PHE A 111 19.21 -16.57 -1.48
C PHE A 111 20.38 -16.81 -0.53
N ARG A 112 21.38 -17.57 -0.97
CA ARG A 112 22.66 -17.68 -0.26
C ARG A 112 23.43 -16.36 -0.35
N GLY A 113 24.21 -16.03 0.68
CA GLY A 113 24.88 -14.73 0.79
C GLY A 113 25.80 -14.37 -0.39
N ALA A 114 26.43 -15.35 -1.04
CA ALA A 114 27.19 -15.12 -2.28
C ALA A 114 26.27 -14.72 -3.46
N SER A 115 25.18 -15.46 -3.66
CA SER A 115 24.20 -15.21 -4.72
C SER A 115 23.52 -13.84 -4.57
N LEU A 116 23.13 -13.45 -3.36
CA LEU A 116 22.47 -12.16 -3.13
C LEU A 116 23.37 -10.94 -3.33
N ARG A 117 24.69 -11.09 -3.12
CA ARG A 117 25.68 -10.04 -3.33
C ARG A 117 26.03 -9.84 -4.81
N SER A 118 25.68 -10.80 -5.67
CA SER A 118 25.89 -10.66 -7.11
C SER A 118 24.91 -9.64 -7.70
N GLU A 119 25.43 -8.66 -8.44
CA GLU A 119 24.63 -7.70 -9.21
C GLU A 119 23.81 -8.40 -10.31
N ALA A 120 24.33 -9.52 -10.84
CA ALA A 120 23.67 -10.35 -11.84
C ALA A 120 22.60 -11.30 -11.25
N SER A 121 22.37 -11.27 -9.93
CA SER A 121 21.39 -12.15 -9.32
C SER A 121 19.97 -11.85 -9.81
N PRO A 122 19.19 -12.86 -10.22
CA PRO A 122 17.79 -12.66 -10.60
C PRO A 122 16.88 -12.42 -9.39
N ALA A 123 17.41 -12.48 -8.16
CA ALA A 123 16.66 -12.39 -6.92
C ALA A 123 17.29 -11.40 -5.92
N VAL A 124 16.48 -10.93 -4.98
CA VAL A 124 16.88 -10.01 -3.92
C VAL A 124 16.47 -10.56 -2.54
N GLY A 125 17.29 -10.28 -1.53
CA GLY A 125 16.92 -10.54 -0.14
C GLY A 125 15.97 -9.45 0.37
N VAL A 126 15.00 -9.85 1.18
CA VAL A 126 13.92 -8.97 1.67
C VAL A 126 13.88 -8.98 3.19
N THR A 127 13.62 -7.81 3.75
CA THR A 127 13.25 -7.63 5.15
C THR A 127 11.73 -7.56 5.26
N ALA A 128 11.11 -8.53 5.93
CA ALA A 128 9.72 -8.40 6.31
C ALA A 128 9.59 -7.41 7.47
N VAL A 129 8.61 -6.51 7.39
CA VAL A 129 8.22 -5.55 8.41
C VAL A 129 6.80 -5.88 8.80
N VAL A 130 6.63 -6.35 10.03
CA VAL A 130 5.33 -6.74 10.58
C VAL A 130 4.93 -5.74 11.65
N LEU A 131 3.81 -5.05 11.44
CA LEU A 131 3.25 -4.17 12.45
C LEU A 131 2.36 -4.98 13.38
N HIS A 132 2.64 -4.92 14.68
CA HIS A 132 1.87 -5.61 15.70
C HIS A 132 1.26 -4.62 16.69
N TRP A 133 0.04 -4.90 17.14
CA TRP A 133 -0.55 -4.20 18.29
C TRP A 133 -1.15 -5.15 19.31
N LYS A 134 -2.38 -5.63 19.10
CA LYS A 134 -3.11 -6.45 20.08
C LYS A 134 -3.10 -7.94 19.76
N ARG A 135 -2.88 -8.30 18.49
CA ARG A 135 -3.18 -9.64 17.96
C ARG A 135 -1.98 -10.58 18.00
N ARG A 136 -1.69 -11.19 19.15
CA ARG A 136 -0.44 -11.94 19.33
C ARG A 136 -0.41 -13.24 18.51
N LYS A 137 -1.49 -14.02 18.48
CA LYS A 137 -1.64 -15.19 17.62
C LYS A 137 -1.68 -14.81 16.14
N GLY A 138 -2.26 -13.65 15.82
CA GLY A 138 -2.23 -13.11 14.46
C GLY A 138 -0.79 -12.86 13.99
N LEU A 139 -0.01 -12.17 14.84
CA LEU A 139 1.42 -11.95 14.63
C LEU A 139 2.19 -13.27 14.46
N GLU A 140 1.95 -14.26 15.32
CA GLU A 140 2.60 -15.57 15.23
C GLU A 140 2.32 -16.24 13.87
N LEU A 141 1.06 -16.27 13.43
CA LEU A 141 0.67 -16.84 12.14
C LEU A 141 1.32 -16.12 10.96
N VAL A 142 1.36 -14.78 10.99
CA VAL A 142 2.01 -13.98 9.94
C VAL A 142 3.51 -14.27 9.88
N VAL A 143 4.21 -14.23 11.01
CA VAL A 143 5.67 -14.52 11.06
C VAL A 143 5.95 -15.94 10.61
N ARG A 144 5.16 -16.92 11.08
CA ARG A 144 5.29 -18.32 10.68
C ARG A 144 5.07 -18.54 9.18
N HIS A 145 4.19 -17.76 8.56
CA HIS A 145 3.90 -17.82 7.12
C HIS A 145 5.00 -17.20 6.26
N ILE A 146 5.33 -15.93 6.51
CA ILE A 146 6.26 -15.17 5.65
C ILE A 146 7.67 -15.79 5.67
N THR A 147 8.08 -16.41 6.78
CA THR A 147 9.40 -17.03 6.93
C THR A 147 9.55 -18.35 6.17
N ARG A 148 8.45 -18.89 5.60
CA ARG A 148 8.51 -20.04 4.69
C ARG A 148 9.07 -19.70 3.31
N TYR A 149 9.16 -18.41 2.99
CA TYR A 149 9.63 -17.93 1.70
C TYR A 149 11.13 -17.57 1.79
N PRO A 150 12.00 -18.16 0.95
CA PRO A 150 13.44 -18.05 1.11
C PRO A 150 14.00 -16.65 0.83
N PHE A 151 13.23 -15.79 0.14
CA PHE A 151 13.58 -14.37 -0.04
C PHE A 151 13.41 -13.53 1.23
N ILE A 152 12.62 -13.96 2.22
CA ILE A 152 12.56 -13.29 3.52
C ILE A 152 13.77 -13.71 4.35
N ARG A 153 14.69 -12.76 4.57
CA ARG A 153 15.97 -13.00 5.26
C ARG A 153 16.09 -12.29 6.60
N GLU A 154 15.28 -11.26 6.81
CA GLU A 154 15.13 -10.54 8.06
C GLU A 154 13.64 -10.31 8.32
N VAL A 155 13.24 -10.36 9.58
CA VAL A 155 11.90 -9.98 10.05
C VAL A 155 12.09 -8.93 11.13
N ILE A 156 11.50 -7.75 10.92
CA ILE A 156 11.39 -6.71 11.94
C ILE A 156 9.93 -6.68 12.40
N VAL A 157 9.71 -7.03 13.65
CA VAL A 157 8.41 -6.85 14.29
C VAL A 157 8.42 -5.52 15.02
N TRP A 158 7.56 -4.60 14.60
CA TRP A 158 7.32 -3.36 15.31
C TRP A 158 6.13 -3.54 16.25
N ASN A 159 6.41 -3.66 17.54
CA ASN A 159 5.40 -3.85 18.56
C ASN A 159 4.89 -2.48 19.05
N ASN A 160 3.69 -2.12 18.62
CA ASN A 160 2.96 -0.91 19.02
C ASN A 160 2.16 -1.08 20.32
N ARG A 161 2.40 -2.12 21.12
CA ARG A 161 1.70 -2.31 22.40
C ARG A 161 2.54 -1.74 23.56
N PRO A 162 2.18 -0.56 24.10
CA PRO A 162 2.90 0.00 25.23
C PRO A 162 2.77 -0.91 26.45
N GLY A 163 3.86 -1.04 27.21
CA GLY A 163 3.92 -1.81 28.46
C GLY A 163 3.82 -3.33 28.32
N VAL A 164 3.79 -3.86 27.10
CA VAL A 164 3.91 -5.31 26.86
C VAL A 164 5.02 -5.53 25.85
N ASP A 165 6.19 -5.90 26.36
CA ASP A 165 7.33 -6.21 25.53
C ASP A 165 7.21 -7.61 24.93
N LEU A 166 7.53 -7.71 23.65
CA LEU A 166 7.79 -8.98 22.98
C LEU A 166 9.27 -9.33 23.07
N SER A 167 9.53 -10.63 23.14
CA SER A 167 10.83 -11.28 23.21
C SER A 167 11.00 -12.27 22.06
N SER A 168 12.24 -12.72 21.81
CA SER A 168 12.50 -13.73 20.77
C SER A 168 11.78 -15.04 21.01
N GLU A 169 11.55 -15.39 22.27
CA GLU A 169 10.89 -16.62 22.70
C GLU A 169 9.40 -16.62 22.36
N ASP A 170 8.82 -15.43 22.14
CA ASP A 170 7.41 -15.28 21.78
C ASP A 170 7.14 -15.62 20.30
N LEU A 171 8.18 -15.69 19.45
CA LEU A 171 8.06 -15.86 18.00
C LEU A 171 8.98 -16.96 17.48
N ILE A 172 8.39 -18.04 16.98
CA ILE A 172 9.13 -19.15 16.38
C ILE A 172 9.45 -18.83 14.93
N ILE A 173 10.74 -18.68 14.60
CA ILE A 173 11.22 -18.57 13.22
C ILE A 173 12.00 -19.82 12.84
N SER A 174 11.50 -20.52 11.83
CA SER A 174 12.13 -21.71 11.27
C SER A 174 12.78 -21.40 9.92
N SER A 175 13.72 -22.24 9.50
CA SER A 175 14.22 -22.23 8.13
C SER A 175 13.08 -22.52 7.13
N PRO A 176 13.17 -21.99 5.90
CA PRO A 176 12.21 -22.34 4.85
C PRO A 176 12.10 -23.85 4.65
N PRO A 177 10.91 -24.40 4.36
CA PRO A 177 10.72 -25.84 4.20
C PRO A 177 11.61 -26.46 3.12
N GLY A 178 12.35 -27.52 3.49
CA GLY A 178 13.27 -28.20 2.57
C GLY A 178 14.49 -27.37 2.16
N SER A 179 14.91 -26.44 3.01
CA SER A 179 16.06 -25.56 2.78
C SER A 179 17.15 -25.76 3.83
N ASP A 180 18.40 -25.57 3.40
CA ASP A 180 19.60 -25.45 4.24
C ASP A 180 19.91 -24.00 4.64
N LEU A 181 19.08 -23.03 4.24
CA LEU A 181 19.25 -21.64 4.64
C LEU A 181 19.04 -21.50 6.15
N PRO A 182 19.78 -20.61 6.83
CA PRO A 182 19.48 -20.31 8.22
C PRO A 182 18.11 -19.61 8.32
N PRO A 183 17.43 -19.74 9.47
CA PRO A 183 16.21 -19.01 9.77
C PRO A 183 16.39 -17.51 9.52
N ALA A 184 15.29 -16.82 9.19
CA ALA A 184 15.33 -15.37 9.02
C ALA A 184 15.75 -14.69 10.34
N LYS A 185 16.57 -13.64 10.25
CA LYS A 185 16.99 -12.88 11.43
C LYS A 185 15.79 -12.14 12.01
N LEU A 186 15.43 -12.40 13.27
CA LEU A 186 14.39 -11.66 13.99
C LEU A 186 14.97 -10.41 14.66
N ARG A 187 14.29 -9.28 14.49
CA ARG A 187 14.48 -8.08 15.31
C ARG A 187 13.12 -7.60 15.81
N ILE A 188 12.99 -7.43 17.11
CA ILE A 188 11.78 -6.88 17.74
C ILE A 188 12.08 -5.46 18.17
N VAL A 189 11.20 -4.53 17.84
CA VAL A 189 11.23 -3.16 18.35
C VAL A 189 9.99 -2.95 19.21
N ASN A 190 10.18 -2.94 20.54
CA ASN A 190 9.14 -2.63 21.50
C ASN A 190 8.99 -1.12 21.62
N SER A 191 7.90 -0.58 21.07
CA SER A 191 7.63 0.85 21.08
C SER A 191 7.06 1.27 22.43
N PRO A 192 7.57 2.35 23.06
CA PRO A 192 7.04 2.83 24.35
C PRO A 192 5.64 3.45 24.24
N SER A 193 5.17 3.70 23.02
CA SER A 193 3.84 4.26 22.70
C SER A 193 3.31 3.63 21.40
N ASN A 194 2.00 3.66 21.17
CA ASN A 194 1.43 3.25 19.90
C ASN A 194 1.73 4.30 18.81
N VAL A 195 2.65 3.98 17.89
CA VAL A 195 2.99 4.88 16.77
C VAL A 195 2.26 4.52 15.47
N HIS A 196 1.24 3.67 15.53
CA HIS A 196 0.42 3.25 14.39
C HIS A 196 1.26 2.85 13.17
N ASP A 197 0.92 3.31 11.97
CA ASP A 197 1.56 2.94 10.72
C ASP A 197 2.99 3.48 10.59
N ALA A 198 3.35 4.52 11.34
CA ALA A 198 4.70 5.08 11.31
C ALA A 198 5.78 4.03 11.63
N GLY A 199 5.44 3.06 12.49
CA GLY A 199 6.31 1.94 12.85
C GLY A 199 6.79 1.13 11.64
N LYS A 200 5.95 0.96 10.61
CA LYS A 200 6.31 0.24 9.38
C LYS A 200 7.48 0.92 8.66
N HIS A 201 7.40 2.24 8.49
CA HIS A 201 8.41 3.00 7.76
C HIS A 201 9.68 3.21 8.56
N LEU A 202 9.58 3.37 9.88
CA LEU A 202 10.74 3.36 10.78
C LEU A 202 11.48 2.03 10.66
N ALA A 203 10.79 0.90 10.80
CA ALA A 203 11.37 -0.44 10.66
C ALA A 203 12.02 -0.65 9.29
N CYS A 204 11.31 -0.35 8.18
CA CYS A 204 11.88 -0.51 6.85
C CYS A 204 13.09 0.41 6.64
N SER A 205 13.08 1.65 7.14
CA SER A 205 14.21 2.57 6.99
C SER A 205 15.52 2.07 7.62
N MET A 206 15.42 1.24 8.67
CA MET A 206 16.54 0.62 9.38
C MET A 206 16.78 -0.85 8.98
N ALA A 207 16.06 -1.37 7.99
CA ALA A 207 16.20 -2.73 7.50
C ALA A 207 17.61 -3.03 6.99
N SER A 208 18.07 -4.27 7.15
CA SER A 208 19.39 -4.70 6.68
C SER A 208 19.44 -4.88 5.17
N PHE A 209 18.31 -5.20 4.53
CA PHE A 209 18.18 -5.36 3.08
C PHE A 209 17.62 -4.11 2.39
N GLU A 210 17.93 -3.93 1.11
CA GLU A 210 17.41 -2.80 0.31
C GLU A 210 15.94 -2.94 -0.10
N HIS A 211 15.31 -4.05 0.26
CA HIS A 211 13.93 -4.37 -0.11
C HIS A 211 13.15 -4.77 1.14
N CYS A 212 11.97 -4.19 1.30
CA CYS A 212 11.06 -4.45 2.41
C CYS A 212 9.78 -5.13 1.92
N TYR A 213 9.20 -5.98 2.76
CA TYR A 213 7.86 -6.51 2.62
C TYR A 213 7.02 -6.08 3.83
N PHE A 214 5.88 -5.42 3.64
CA PHE A 214 5.00 -4.94 4.69
C PHE A 214 3.80 -5.87 4.88
N ASN A 215 3.44 -6.18 6.12
CA ASN A 215 2.24 -6.95 6.47
C ASN A 215 1.74 -6.54 7.87
N ASP A 216 0.43 -6.43 8.04
CA ASP A 216 -0.20 -6.25 9.35
C ASP A 216 -0.51 -7.61 9.99
N ASP A 217 -0.86 -7.62 11.28
CA ASP A 217 -1.14 -8.85 12.04
C ASP A 217 -2.55 -9.44 11.86
N ASP A 218 -3.31 -9.01 10.83
CA ASP A 218 -4.65 -9.50 10.49
C ASP A 218 -4.88 -10.04 9.09
N TRP A 219 -3.85 -10.05 8.25
CA TRP A 219 -3.96 -10.57 6.90
C TRP A 219 -2.87 -11.56 6.60
N LEU A 220 -3.27 -12.68 6.00
CA LEU A 220 -2.35 -13.66 5.44
C LEU A 220 -2.34 -13.51 3.93
N ASN A 221 -1.27 -12.93 3.39
CA ASN A 221 -1.03 -12.89 1.96
C ASN A 221 -0.49 -14.24 1.47
N VAL A 222 -1.34 -15.11 0.95
CA VAL A 222 -0.92 -16.43 0.45
C VAL A 222 -0.31 -16.41 -0.96
N TYR A 223 -0.14 -15.23 -1.55
CA TYR A 223 0.31 -14.99 -2.93
C TYR A 223 1.71 -14.36 -2.97
N MET A 224 2.60 -14.80 -2.07
CA MET A 224 3.90 -14.19 -1.85
C MET A 224 4.84 -14.36 -3.05
N ASP A 225 4.90 -15.53 -3.67
CA ASP A 225 5.79 -15.77 -4.80
C ASP A 225 5.37 -14.98 -6.04
N ALA A 226 4.07 -14.93 -6.33
CA ALA A 226 3.52 -14.14 -7.43
C ALA A 226 3.76 -12.65 -7.19
N THR A 227 3.49 -12.16 -5.99
CA THR A 227 3.71 -10.74 -5.62
C THR A 227 5.20 -10.39 -5.70
N TYR A 228 6.09 -11.27 -5.22
CA TYR A 228 7.54 -11.10 -5.31
C TYR A 228 8.05 -11.15 -6.76
N THR A 229 7.51 -12.04 -7.60
CA THR A 229 7.82 -12.12 -9.03
C THR A 229 7.47 -10.82 -9.74
N LYS A 230 6.27 -10.28 -9.46
CA LYS A 230 5.85 -8.98 -9.96
C LYS A 230 6.80 -7.88 -9.49
N TYR A 231 7.16 -7.89 -8.21
CA TYR A 231 8.09 -6.91 -7.64
C TYR A 231 9.44 -6.89 -8.36
N LEU A 232 10.02 -8.07 -8.60
CA LEU A 232 11.27 -8.22 -9.34
C LEU A 232 11.17 -7.67 -10.76
N GLU A 233 10.07 -7.92 -11.47
CA GLU A 233 9.88 -7.54 -12.87
C GLU A 233 9.86 -6.02 -13.09
N CYS A 234 9.25 -5.25 -12.18
CA CYS A 234 8.88 -3.86 -12.46
C CYS A 234 9.36 -2.81 -11.47
N CYS A 235 9.73 -3.25 -10.28
CA CYS A 235 9.52 -2.44 -9.08
C CYS A 235 10.70 -2.52 -8.09
N SER A 236 11.54 -3.54 -8.20
CA SER A 236 12.76 -3.71 -7.41
C SER A 236 13.80 -2.60 -7.66
N GLY A 237 13.73 -1.91 -8.80
CA GLY A 237 14.72 -0.92 -9.22
C GLY A 237 15.92 -1.54 -9.95
N ARG A 238 15.96 -2.87 -10.13
CA ARG A 238 16.95 -3.56 -10.99
C ARG A 238 16.55 -3.46 -12.47
N GLY A 239 17.51 -3.23 -13.35
CA GLY A 239 17.32 -3.28 -14.81
C GLY A 239 16.89 -1.97 -15.50
N VAL A 240 16.83 -0.83 -14.81
CA VAL A 240 16.61 0.48 -15.46
C VAL A 240 17.95 1.06 -15.90
N THR A 241 18.41 0.67 -17.09
CA THR A 241 19.65 1.16 -17.73
C THR A 241 19.44 2.50 -18.46
N GLY A 242 18.82 3.47 -17.80
CA GLY A 242 18.54 4.77 -18.41
C GLY A 242 18.42 5.88 -17.36
N ALA A 243 19.42 6.76 -17.34
CA ALA A 243 19.45 8.08 -16.71
C ALA A 243 19.11 8.16 -15.20
N GLY A 244 20.12 7.98 -14.35
CA GLY A 244 20.35 8.82 -13.15
C GLY A 244 19.33 8.84 -11.99
N GLY A 245 18.24 8.07 -12.01
CA GLY A 245 17.25 8.02 -10.93
C GLY A 245 17.35 6.76 -10.09
N THR A 246 17.32 6.88 -8.75
CA THR A 246 17.03 5.76 -7.83
C THR A 246 15.64 5.19 -8.15
N GLY A 247 15.59 4.20 -9.05
CA GLY A 247 14.36 3.58 -9.51
C GLY A 247 13.74 2.63 -8.49
N GLY A 248 12.43 2.44 -8.58
CA GLY A 248 11.70 1.43 -7.81
C GLY A 248 10.29 1.87 -7.44
N ARG A 249 9.39 0.90 -7.29
CA ARG A 249 7.95 1.12 -7.07
C ARG A 249 7.41 0.15 -6.02
N ILE A 250 6.22 0.43 -5.52
CA ILE A 250 5.50 -0.45 -4.61
C ILE A 250 4.78 -1.52 -5.45
N ALA A 251 4.90 -2.79 -5.07
CA ALA A 251 4.10 -3.89 -5.60
C ALA A 251 3.28 -4.50 -4.46
N SER A 252 1.96 -4.44 -4.55
CA SER A 252 1.02 -4.75 -3.48
C SER A 252 -0.02 -5.78 -3.92
N ASN A 253 -0.39 -6.67 -3.01
CA ASN A 253 -1.54 -7.54 -3.14
C ASN A 253 -2.65 -7.03 -2.21
N THR A 254 -3.87 -6.99 -2.70
CA THR A 254 -4.99 -6.37 -1.98
C THR A 254 -6.30 -7.08 -2.29
N LEU A 255 -7.36 -6.83 -1.52
CA LEU A 255 -8.70 -7.32 -1.83
C LEU A 255 -9.25 -6.68 -3.11
N PRO A 256 -10.11 -7.39 -3.89
CA PRO A 256 -10.77 -6.84 -5.06
C PRO A 256 -11.43 -5.50 -4.80
N ILE A 257 -12.26 -5.38 -3.76
CA ILE A 257 -12.96 -4.13 -3.45
C ILE A 257 -12.01 -2.98 -3.12
N ILE A 258 -10.96 -3.29 -2.36
CA ILE A 258 -9.94 -2.31 -1.97
C ILE A 258 -9.16 -1.85 -3.21
N HIS A 259 -8.83 -2.75 -4.14
CA HIS A 259 -8.19 -2.39 -5.40
C HIS A 259 -9.00 -1.37 -6.20
N LEU A 260 -10.32 -1.55 -6.27
CA LEU A 260 -11.21 -0.64 -7.01
C LEU A 260 -11.24 0.74 -6.36
N GLU A 261 -11.36 0.78 -5.04
CA GLU A 261 -11.29 2.04 -4.30
C GLU A 261 -9.94 2.70 -4.57
N HIS A 262 -8.83 1.98 -4.47
CA HIS A 262 -7.50 2.50 -4.77
C HIS A 262 -7.34 3.00 -6.22
N ARG A 263 -7.98 2.36 -7.20
CA ARG A 263 -8.02 2.87 -8.58
C ARG A 263 -8.66 4.25 -8.63
N ARG A 264 -9.73 4.51 -7.86
CA ARG A 264 -10.33 5.86 -7.77
C ARG A 264 -9.37 6.91 -7.22
N TRP A 265 -8.43 6.50 -6.37
CA TRP A 265 -7.39 7.34 -5.77
C TRP A 265 -6.06 7.33 -6.56
N ARG A 266 -6.13 7.27 -7.89
CA ARG A 266 -4.99 7.54 -8.79
C ARG A 266 -5.16 8.90 -9.45
N PHE A 267 -4.10 9.71 -9.40
CA PHE A 267 -4.08 11.10 -9.83
C PHE A 267 -2.99 11.34 -10.86
N GLU A 268 -3.24 12.25 -11.80
CA GLU A 268 -2.26 12.71 -12.78
C GLU A 268 -2.43 14.22 -13.03
N HIS A 269 -1.32 14.94 -13.11
CA HIS A 269 -1.29 16.32 -13.57
C HIS A 269 0.07 16.63 -14.20
N SER A 270 0.16 16.48 -15.52
CA SER A 270 1.40 16.64 -16.30
C SER A 270 2.09 18.00 -16.08
N GLY A 271 1.31 19.09 -15.94
CA GLY A 271 1.85 20.44 -15.75
C GLY A 271 2.69 20.65 -14.47
N ILE A 272 2.59 19.76 -13.48
CA ILE A 272 3.39 19.81 -12.24
C ILE A 272 4.10 18.47 -11.97
N GLY A 273 4.12 17.56 -12.93
CA GLY A 273 4.72 16.23 -12.78
C GLY A 273 4.05 15.33 -11.74
N LEU A 274 2.79 15.58 -11.38
CA LEU A 274 2.05 14.73 -10.44
C LEU A 274 1.58 13.46 -11.13
N HIS A 275 1.90 12.29 -10.58
CA HIS A 275 1.40 11.00 -11.03
C HIS A 275 1.49 10.00 -9.88
N THR A 276 0.38 9.76 -9.19
CA THR A 276 0.43 9.02 -7.93
C THR A 276 -0.79 8.18 -7.68
N GLY A 277 -0.69 7.21 -6.77
CA GLY A 277 -1.80 6.35 -6.38
C GLY A 277 -1.75 5.90 -4.92
N PHE A 278 -2.93 5.67 -4.36
CA PHE A 278 -3.04 5.06 -3.03
C PHE A 278 -2.91 3.54 -3.11
N THR A 279 -2.20 2.94 -2.14
CA THR A 279 -2.26 1.49 -1.87
C THR A 279 -2.17 1.25 -0.37
N TRP A 280 -2.94 0.27 0.11
CA TRP A 280 -2.90 -0.19 1.49
C TRP A 280 -1.74 -1.17 1.65
N LEU A 281 -0.81 -0.88 2.56
CA LEU A 281 0.41 -1.70 2.66
C LEU A 281 0.20 -2.97 3.47
N GLY A 282 -0.65 -2.90 4.50
CA GLY A 282 -0.87 -3.93 5.52
C GLY A 282 -1.32 -5.30 5.01
N THR A 283 -1.83 -5.39 3.78
CA THR A 283 -2.30 -6.64 3.18
C THR A 283 -1.20 -7.45 2.49
N GLY A 284 0.03 -6.92 2.43
CA GLY A 284 1.15 -7.56 1.76
C GLY A 284 1.69 -6.71 0.61
N SER A 285 2.80 -6.00 0.86
CA SER A 285 3.39 -5.10 -0.14
C SER A 285 4.91 -5.13 -0.13
N PHE A 286 5.53 -5.25 -1.30
CA PHE A 286 6.97 -5.05 -1.47
C PHE A 286 7.29 -3.63 -1.88
N ALA A 287 8.35 -3.07 -1.32
CA ALA A 287 8.89 -1.78 -1.75
C ALA A 287 10.40 -1.70 -1.49
N PRO A 288 11.15 -0.91 -2.29
CA PRO A 288 12.53 -0.57 -1.96
C PRO A 288 12.62 0.21 -0.64
N ARG A 289 13.64 -0.09 0.16
CA ARG A 289 13.94 0.58 1.45
C ARG A 289 14.10 2.08 1.30
N HIS A 290 14.70 2.53 0.22
CA HIS A 290 14.93 3.96 -0.02
C HIS A 290 13.63 4.77 -0.07
N LEU A 291 12.48 4.16 -0.45
CA LEU A 291 11.19 4.83 -0.43
C LEU A 291 10.78 5.19 1.01
N SER A 292 10.98 4.30 1.97
CA SER A 292 10.70 4.59 3.40
C SER A 292 11.69 5.61 3.96
N ARG A 293 12.98 5.52 3.62
CA ARG A 293 13.98 6.53 4.04
C ARG A 293 13.63 7.93 3.52
N ARG A 294 13.28 8.03 2.24
CA ARG A 294 12.84 9.28 1.62
C ARG A 294 11.56 9.79 2.26
N PHE A 295 10.59 8.91 2.52
CA PHE A 295 9.35 9.30 3.18
C PHE A 295 9.60 9.92 4.56
N MET A 296 10.47 9.34 5.39
CA MET A 296 10.85 9.94 6.67
C MET A 296 11.45 11.35 6.52
N GLN A 297 12.23 11.59 5.46
CA GLN A 297 12.77 12.93 5.15
C GLN A 297 11.66 13.89 4.67
N GLN A 298 10.74 13.41 3.84
CA GLN A 298 9.59 14.19 3.34
C GLN A 298 8.70 14.69 4.48
N GLN A 299 8.46 13.89 5.53
CA GLN A 299 7.62 14.28 6.67
C GLN A 299 8.13 15.53 7.40
N GLN A 300 9.45 15.78 7.35
CA GLN A 300 10.13 16.88 8.02
C GLN A 300 10.44 18.05 7.08
N ALA A 301 10.17 17.90 5.78
CA ALA A 301 10.58 18.87 4.77
C ALA A 301 9.58 20.04 4.64
N ALA A 302 10.11 21.26 4.56
CA ALA A 302 9.37 22.44 4.13
C ALA A 302 8.94 22.30 2.65
N PRO A 303 7.83 22.90 2.21
CA PRO A 303 7.00 23.89 2.91
C PRO A 303 5.83 23.31 3.74
N VAL A 304 5.65 21.99 3.80
CA VAL A 304 4.50 21.37 4.47
C VAL A 304 4.93 20.15 5.29
N ALA A 305 5.48 20.40 6.48
CA ALA A 305 5.77 19.35 7.45
C ALA A 305 4.47 18.70 7.94
N LEU A 306 4.48 17.38 8.16
CA LEU A 306 3.32 16.67 8.69
C LEU A 306 3.17 16.94 10.19
N SER A 307 1.92 17.06 10.65
CA SER A 307 1.65 17.00 12.09
C SER A 307 1.97 15.60 12.63
N ARG A 308 2.11 15.48 13.96
CA ARG A 308 2.27 14.17 14.60
C ARG A 308 1.10 13.24 14.24
N ALA A 309 -0.14 13.72 14.30
CA ALA A 309 -1.33 12.92 13.96
C ALA A 309 -1.30 12.42 12.50
N GLN A 310 -0.88 13.25 11.55
CA GLN A 310 -0.71 12.84 10.16
C GLN A 310 0.42 11.82 9.98
N SER A 311 1.49 11.96 10.77
CA SER A 311 2.62 11.02 10.74
C SER A 311 2.24 9.63 11.28
N LEU A 312 1.29 9.55 12.22
CA LEU A 312 0.79 8.26 12.76
C LEU A 312 0.01 7.47 11.71
N VAL A 313 -0.74 8.13 10.82
CA VAL A 313 -1.46 7.51 9.70
C VAL A 313 -0.61 7.44 8.42
N ALA A 314 0.67 7.14 8.60
CA ALA A 314 1.69 7.16 7.55
C ALA A 314 1.31 6.39 6.28
N ASP A 315 0.63 5.25 6.39
CA ASP A 315 0.20 4.44 5.24
C ASP A 315 -0.68 5.24 4.26
N MET A 316 -1.46 6.21 4.76
CA MET A 316 -2.33 7.07 3.94
C MET A 316 -1.54 8.08 3.09
N PHE A 317 -0.31 8.39 3.49
CA PHE A 317 0.56 9.37 2.84
C PHE A 317 1.64 8.70 2.00
N PHE A 318 2.22 7.60 2.50
CA PHE A 318 3.42 6.99 1.96
C PHE A 318 3.34 6.73 0.46
N SER A 319 2.36 5.94 0.02
CA SER A 319 2.28 5.54 -1.40
C SER A 319 2.02 6.76 -2.28
N LEU A 320 1.20 7.71 -1.82
CA LEU A 320 0.93 8.93 -2.58
C LEU A 320 2.20 9.77 -2.74
N TRP A 321 2.98 9.90 -1.68
CA TRP A 321 4.19 10.74 -1.67
C TRP A 321 5.40 10.11 -2.35
N THR A 322 5.28 8.85 -2.78
CA THR A 322 6.24 8.27 -3.73
C THR A 322 6.19 8.94 -5.11
N ASN A 323 5.08 9.62 -5.42
CA ASN A 323 4.76 10.21 -6.73
C ASN A 323 5.03 9.20 -7.86
N THR A 324 4.49 7.99 -7.71
CA THR A 324 4.45 6.98 -8.76
C THR A 324 3.22 6.09 -8.58
N TYR A 325 2.80 5.39 -9.63
CA TYR A 325 1.69 4.44 -9.50
C TYR A 325 2.15 3.15 -8.83
N PRO A 326 1.57 2.78 -7.66
CA PRO A 326 1.79 1.46 -7.09
C PRO A 326 1.20 0.40 -8.03
N GLU A 327 1.94 -0.69 -8.20
CA GLU A 327 1.48 -1.90 -8.86
C GLU A 327 0.62 -2.66 -7.86
N GLN A 328 -0.66 -2.85 -8.18
CA GLN A 328 -1.63 -3.46 -7.27
C GLN A 328 -2.33 -4.59 -7.96
N MET A 329 -2.42 -5.72 -7.29
CA MET A 329 -3.07 -6.91 -7.80
C MET A 329 -4.19 -7.32 -6.84
N PRO A 330 -5.45 -7.40 -7.29
CA PRO A 330 -6.55 -7.90 -6.48
C PRO A 330 -6.54 -9.44 -6.34
N ASN A 331 -6.76 -9.95 -5.14
CA ASN A 331 -7.09 -11.35 -4.83
C ASN A 331 -7.87 -11.50 -3.53
N ASP A 332 -8.50 -12.66 -3.36
CA ASP A 332 -9.09 -13.07 -2.09
C ASP A 332 -8.00 -13.34 -1.04
N LEU A 333 -7.72 -12.32 -0.22
CA LEU A 333 -6.81 -12.45 0.91
C LEU A 333 -7.49 -13.18 2.07
N VAL A 334 -6.67 -13.81 2.91
CA VAL A 334 -7.17 -14.61 4.03
C VAL A 334 -7.11 -13.78 5.31
N PRO A 335 -8.25 -13.39 5.90
CA PRO A 335 -8.27 -12.65 7.15
C PRO A 335 -7.88 -13.55 8.32
N ILE A 336 -7.23 -12.97 9.33
CA ILE A 336 -6.82 -13.65 10.55
C ILE A 336 -7.75 -13.24 11.70
N ASP A 337 -8.80 -14.02 11.91
CA ASP A 337 -9.75 -13.86 13.02
C ASP A 337 -9.63 -15.04 13.98
N VAL A 338 -8.64 -14.98 14.88
CA VAL A 338 -8.25 -16.08 15.77
C VAL A 338 -8.19 -15.72 17.26
N GLU A 339 -8.51 -14.47 17.60
CA GLU A 339 -8.50 -13.94 18.97
C GLU A 339 -9.78 -13.18 19.29
N GLY A 340 -10.23 -13.26 20.55
CA GLY A 340 -11.45 -12.60 21.01
C GLY A 340 -11.23 -11.11 21.33
N GLY A 341 -12.30 -10.32 21.22
CA GLY A 341 -12.34 -8.90 21.61
C GLY A 341 -12.28 -7.92 20.43
N GLU A 342 -12.27 -6.62 20.73
CA GLU A 342 -12.08 -5.55 19.75
C GLU A 342 -10.59 -5.42 19.40
N VAL A 343 -10.17 -6.26 18.45
CA VAL A 343 -8.76 -6.58 18.17
C VAL A 343 -8.11 -5.79 17.04
N GLY A 344 -8.83 -4.87 16.40
CA GLY A 344 -8.29 -4.03 15.32
C GLY A 344 -8.69 -2.56 15.49
N TRP A 345 -7.84 -1.64 15.01
CA TRP A 345 -8.19 -0.22 14.84
C TRP A 345 -9.49 -0.05 14.02
N SER A 346 -9.77 -1.05 13.17
CA SER A 346 -10.91 -1.12 12.26
C SER A 346 -12.21 -1.72 12.83
N ARG A 347 -12.32 -2.00 14.14
CA ARG A 347 -13.56 -2.55 14.74
C ARG A 347 -14.30 -1.60 15.70
N GLY A 348 -13.81 -0.36 15.85
CA GLY A 348 -14.42 0.73 16.61
C GLY A 348 -15.92 0.93 16.37
N GLU A 349 -16.78 0.62 17.35
CA GLU A 349 -18.21 0.93 17.27
C GLU A 349 -18.41 2.45 17.06
N GLY A 350 -19.17 2.83 16.03
CA GLY A 350 -19.49 4.22 15.72
C GLY A 350 -18.42 5.01 14.93
N VAL A 351 -17.30 4.40 14.53
CA VAL A 351 -16.25 5.08 13.74
C VAL A 351 -16.45 4.82 12.24
N ASP A 352 -16.63 5.90 11.47
CA ASP A 352 -16.54 5.85 10.01
C ASP A 352 -15.08 5.90 9.58
N GLN A 353 -14.43 4.72 9.54
CA GLN A 353 -13.02 4.60 9.17
C GLN A 353 -12.73 5.07 7.75
N TRP A 354 -13.65 4.84 6.82
CA TRP A 354 -13.48 5.31 5.46
C TRP A 354 -13.47 6.83 5.39
N ALA A 355 -14.27 7.51 6.23
CA ALA A 355 -14.16 8.97 6.34
C ALA A 355 -12.78 9.42 6.85
N ILE A 356 -12.14 8.69 7.77
CA ILE A 356 -10.79 8.97 8.27
C ILE A 356 -9.75 8.70 7.18
N VAL A 357 -9.80 7.52 6.55
CA VAL A 357 -8.93 7.11 5.45
C VAL A 357 -8.99 8.14 4.32
N TYR A 358 -10.18 8.41 3.78
CA TYR A 358 -10.36 9.36 2.70
C TYR A 358 -10.00 10.80 3.09
N GLY A 359 -10.24 11.18 4.34
CA GLY A 359 -9.82 12.48 4.87
C GLY A 359 -8.29 12.66 4.82
N ASN A 360 -7.55 11.62 5.20
CA ASN A 360 -6.09 11.63 5.19
C ASN A 360 -5.50 11.48 3.79
N ILE A 361 -6.04 10.60 2.94
CA ILE A 361 -5.60 10.50 1.54
C ILE A 361 -5.84 11.84 0.81
N ARG A 362 -6.95 12.53 1.08
CA ARG A 362 -7.21 13.90 0.57
C ARG A 362 -6.18 14.91 1.09
N SER A 363 -5.79 14.81 2.36
CA SER A 363 -4.74 15.66 2.93
C SER A 363 -3.39 15.40 2.25
N ALA A 364 -3.05 14.13 2.03
CA ALA A 364 -1.82 13.70 1.41
C ALA A 364 -1.69 14.22 -0.04
N ILE A 365 -2.74 14.06 -0.86
CA ILE A 365 -2.70 14.53 -2.26
C ILE A 365 -2.64 16.06 -2.38
N ARG A 366 -3.37 16.79 -1.52
CA ARG A 366 -3.31 18.27 -1.51
C ARG A 366 -1.94 18.78 -1.12
N THR A 367 -1.33 18.13 -0.13
CA THR A 367 0.01 18.46 0.32
C THR A 367 1.02 18.19 -0.79
N LEU A 368 0.98 17.01 -1.40
CA LEU A 368 1.84 16.68 -2.54
C LEU A 368 1.66 17.66 -3.71
N TYR A 369 0.42 17.96 -4.09
CA TYR A 369 0.10 18.92 -5.14
C TYR A 369 0.73 20.29 -4.85
N THR A 370 0.60 20.77 -3.62
CA THR A 370 1.16 22.07 -3.20
C THR A 370 2.67 22.05 -3.25
N VAL A 371 3.31 20.99 -2.72
CA VAL A 371 4.76 20.84 -2.76
C VAL A 371 5.28 20.81 -4.19
N LEU A 372 4.67 20.02 -5.09
CA LEU A 372 5.07 19.95 -6.50
C LEU A 372 4.83 21.27 -7.25
N SER A 373 3.75 21.98 -6.90
CA SER A 373 3.43 23.29 -7.50
C SER A 373 4.40 24.39 -7.04
N LEU A 374 4.94 24.28 -5.83
CA LEU A 374 5.92 25.21 -5.25
C LEU A 374 7.36 24.81 -5.57
N ALA A 375 7.62 23.53 -5.83
CA ALA A 375 8.95 23.00 -6.09
C ALA A 375 9.60 23.79 -7.24
N SER A 376 10.71 24.43 -6.92
CA SER A 376 11.62 24.96 -7.94
C SER A 376 12.53 23.81 -8.37
N PRO A 377 12.80 23.61 -9.67
CA PRO A 377 13.67 22.53 -10.18
C PRO A 377 15.13 22.61 -9.70
N THR A 378 15.45 23.56 -8.82
CA THR A 378 16.81 23.89 -8.34
C THR A 378 17.21 23.17 -7.05
N LEU A 379 16.28 22.55 -6.31
CA LEU A 379 16.63 21.70 -5.16
C LEU A 379 16.99 20.29 -5.67
N SER A 380 18.29 19.99 -5.72
CA SER A 380 18.81 18.67 -6.09
C SER A 380 19.44 17.97 -4.88
N PRO A 381 19.01 16.74 -4.53
CA PRO A 381 17.92 15.98 -5.13
C PRO A 381 16.54 16.44 -4.62
N SER A 382 15.54 16.48 -5.50
CA SER A 382 14.16 16.73 -5.08
C SER A 382 13.69 15.58 -4.19
N LEU A 383 13.19 15.91 -2.99
CA LEU A 383 12.57 14.93 -2.09
C LEU A 383 11.28 14.32 -2.67
N PHE A 384 10.69 14.96 -3.68
CA PHE A 384 9.53 14.47 -4.41
C PHE A 384 9.92 14.27 -5.88
N PRO A 385 10.09 13.02 -6.34
CA PRO A 385 10.62 12.75 -7.67
C PRO A 385 9.68 13.30 -8.75
N LEU A 386 10.26 14.04 -9.70
CA LEU A 386 9.61 14.44 -10.94
C LEU A 386 10.06 13.44 -12.00
N ALA A 387 9.33 12.34 -12.13
CA ALA A 387 9.55 11.33 -13.16
C ALA A 387 8.41 11.35 -14.18
N THR A 388 8.63 10.72 -15.34
CA THR A 388 7.53 10.40 -16.24
C THR A 388 6.70 9.28 -15.62
N PRO A 389 5.35 9.34 -15.66
CA PRO A 389 4.54 8.24 -15.18
C PRO A 389 4.93 6.93 -15.90
N PRO A 390 5.14 5.83 -15.15
CA PRO A 390 5.43 4.55 -15.77
C PRO A 390 4.19 4.06 -16.53
N ALA A 391 4.41 3.31 -17.61
CA ALA A 391 3.33 2.65 -18.33
C ALA A 391 2.52 1.75 -17.40
N GLU A 392 1.21 1.69 -17.59
CA GLU A 392 0.35 0.80 -16.82
C GLU A 392 0.73 -0.65 -17.11
N SER A 393 0.96 -1.44 -16.07
CA SER A 393 1.24 -2.85 -16.27
C SER A 393 0.01 -3.63 -16.72
N HIS A 394 0.24 -4.62 -17.60
CA HIS A 394 -0.76 -5.60 -17.97
C HIS A 394 -0.95 -6.69 -16.91
N THR A 395 -0.08 -6.79 -15.89
CA THR A 395 -0.27 -7.74 -14.79
C THR A 395 -1.46 -7.32 -13.93
N ARG A 396 -2.42 -8.23 -13.76
CA ARG A 396 -3.68 -7.93 -13.07
C ARG A 396 -3.86 -8.71 -11.78
N ALA A 397 -3.62 -10.02 -11.74
CA ALA A 397 -3.88 -10.81 -10.53
C ALA A 397 -2.93 -12.00 -10.39
N PRO A 398 -2.40 -12.31 -9.20
CA PRO A 398 -1.86 -13.61 -8.87
C PRO A 398 -2.86 -14.74 -9.10
N CYS A 399 -2.33 -15.92 -9.44
CA CYS A 399 -3.10 -17.15 -9.53
C CYS A 399 -3.33 -17.75 -8.13
N SER A 400 -4.44 -18.45 -7.94
CA SER A 400 -4.85 -19.10 -6.67
C SER A 400 -3.78 -19.98 -6.02
N ASN A 401 -2.91 -20.57 -6.83
CA ASN A 401 -1.83 -21.45 -6.39
C ASN A 401 -0.49 -20.73 -6.16
N ASP A 402 -0.44 -19.39 -6.23
CA ASP A 402 0.78 -18.57 -6.10
C ASP A 402 1.84 -18.86 -7.19
N GLY A 403 1.50 -19.59 -8.25
CA GLY A 403 2.43 -20.07 -9.27
C GLY A 403 2.46 -19.23 -10.55
N CYS A 404 1.52 -18.31 -10.72
CA CYS A 404 1.50 -17.38 -11.86
C CYS A 404 0.89 -16.02 -11.54
N LEU A 405 0.97 -15.14 -12.53
CA LEU A 405 0.33 -13.84 -12.61
C LEU A 405 -0.51 -13.80 -13.90
N PHE A 406 -1.81 -13.58 -13.78
CA PHE A 406 -2.68 -13.25 -14.89
C PHE A 406 -2.35 -11.86 -15.45
N THR A 407 -2.31 -11.77 -16.78
CA THR A 407 -1.94 -10.58 -17.53
C THR A 407 -2.99 -10.30 -18.61
N THR A 408 -3.34 -9.04 -18.85
CA THR A 408 -4.16 -8.62 -20.00
C THR A 408 -4.01 -7.13 -20.32
N SER A 409 -4.09 -6.80 -21.61
CA SER A 409 -4.24 -5.41 -22.10
C SER A 409 -5.66 -4.85 -21.84
N LEU A 410 -6.63 -5.74 -21.60
CA LEU A 410 -8.03 -5.38 -21.45
C LEU A 410 -8.28 -4.86 -20.03
N THR A 411 -8.37 -3.54 -19.93
CA THR A 411 -8.78 -2.85 -18.72
C THR A 411 -10.24 -2.43 -18.83
N PRO A 412 -11.08 -2.66 -17.78
CA PRO A 412 -12.38 -2.02 -17.74
C PRO A 412 -12.23 -0.51 -17.54
N PHE A 413 -11.13 -0.04 -16.95
CA PHE A 413 -10.97 1.35 -16.54
C PHE A 413 -10.51 2.26 -17.69
N PRO A 414 -11.19 3.41 -17.92
CA PRO A 414 -10.69 4.47 -18.79
C PRO A 414 -9.26 4.93 -18.42
N PRO A 415 -8.42 5.27 -19.42
CA PRO A 415 -7.15 5.94 -19.16
C PRO A 415 -7.40 7.32 -18.53
N ALA A 416 -6.41 7.83 -17.78
CA ALA A 416 -6.52 9.13 -17.11
C ALA A 416 -6.70 10.30 -18.09
N SER A 417 -6.08 10.22 -19.26
CA SER A 417 -6.21 11.21 -20.34
C SER A 417 -7.64 11.39 -20.87
N ALA A 418 -8.54 10.44 -20.63
CA ALA A 418 -9.92 10.53 -21.09
C ALA A 418 -10.71 11.72 -20.51
N LEU A 419 -10.25 12.34 -19.41
CA LEU A 419 -10.88 13.54 -18.80
C LEU A 419 -10.27 14.87 -19.19
N SER A 420 -9.19 14.94 -19.97
CA SER A 420 -8.50 16.23 -20.16
C SER A 420 -9.41 17.35 -20.70
N THR A 421 -10.52 16.96 -21.32
CA THR A 421 -11.56 17.83 -21.89
C THR A 421 -12.73 18.14 -20.92
N SER A 422 -12.97 17.32 -19.89
CA SER A 422 -14.16 17.41 -19.02
C SER A 422 -14.04 18.47 -17.91
N TYR A 423 -12.81 18.88 -17.57
CA TYR A 423 -12.54 19.97 -16.63
C TYR A 423 -12.96 21.38 -17.12
N ALA A 424 -13.49 21.50 -18.34
CA ALA A 424 -13.76 22.78 -18.97
C ALA A 424 -15.14 23.40 -18.64
N LEU A 425 -16.08 22.69 -18.00
CA LEU A 425 -17.43 23.23 -17.80
C LEU A 425 -18.05 22.87 -16.45
N GLU A 426 -18.61 23.91 -15.82
CA GLU A 426 -19.57 23.98 -14.71
C GLU A 426 -19.07 23.81 -13.27
N PRO A 427 -19.13 24.89 -12.46
CA PRO A 427 -19.15 24.82 -11.00
C PRO A 427 -20.59 24.71 -10.50
N SER A 428 -20.89 23.81 -9.56
CA SER A 428 -21.88 24.11 -8.51
C SER A 428 -22.05 22.96 -7.53
N GLY A 429 -22.17 23.34 -6.25
CA GLY A 429 -22.63 22.44 -5.22
C GLY A 429 -24.05 21.96 -5.52
N SER A 430 -24.23 20.66 -5.62
CA SER A 430 -25.51 20.03 -5.33
C SER A 430 -25.26 18.68 -4.65
N ARG A 431 -26.10 18.43 -3.64
CA ARG A 431 -25.98 17.37 -2.65
C ARG A 431 -26.37 16.02 -3.24
N SER A 432 -25.64 14.97 -2.87
CA SER A 432 -26.19 13.76 -2.22
C SER A 432 -25.04 12.79 -1.94
N SER A 433 -24.95 12.29 -0.69
CA SER A 433 -23.93 11.33 -0.27
C SER A 433 -24.47 9.90 -0.39
N PRO A 434 -23.85 9.01 -1.20
CA PRO A 434 -24.21 7.59 -1.25
C PRO A 434 -23.43 6.71 -0.25
N SER A 435 -22.60 7.27 0.64
CA SER A 435 -21.60 6.54 1.43
C SER A 435 -22.16 5.56 2.49
N SER A 436 -23.47 5.46 2.66
CA SER A 436 -24.09 4.59 3.67
C SER A 436 -24.23 3.12 3.24
N ARG A 437 -23.95 2.75 1.98
CA ARG A 437 -24.10 1.37 1.49
C ARG A 437 -22.83 0.51 1.64
N ALA A 438 -21.66 1.06 1.36
CA ALA A 438 -20.37 0.36 1.56
C ALA A 438 -20.12 -0.02 3.03
N ALA A 439 -20.55 0.85 3.97
CA ALA A 439 -20.45 0.58 5.41
C ALA A 439 -21.38 -0.54 5.91
N ARG A 440 -22.41 -0.94 5.13
CA ARG A 440 -23.38 -1.99 5.52
C ARG A 440 -22.99 -3.37 5.01
N ALA A 441 -22.37 -3.48 3.84
CA ALA A 441 -21.87 -4.76 3.31
C ALA A 441 -20.69 -5.31 4.13
N TRP A 442 -19.81 -4.43 4.60
CA TRP A 442 -18.69 -4.81 5.48
C TRP A 442 -19.13 -5.33 6.85
N ARG A 443 -20.19 -4.75 7.44
CA ARG A 443 -20.75 -5.24 8.73
C ARG A 443 -21.32 -6.66 8.63
N ALA A 444 -21.71 -7.11 7.44
CA ALA A 444 -22.20 -8.47 7.21
C ALA A 444 -21.07 -9.51 7.13
N LEU A 445 -19.85 -9.09 6.75
CA LEU A 445 -18.66 -9.95 6.71
C LEU A 445 -17.94 -10.06 8.07
N THR A 446 -18.13 -9.10 8.98
CA THR A 446 -17.43 -9.04 10.27
C THR A 446 -18.38 -9.13 11.46
N GLY A 447 -19.19 -10.19 11.52
CA GLY A 447 -20.29 -10.39 12.48
C GLY A 447 -20.13 -9.68 13.83
N HIS A 448 -21.07 -8.80 14.16
CA HIS A 448 -21.10 -8.09 15.44
C HIS A 448 -22.52 -7.92 16.00
N HIS A 449 -22.66 -8.29 17.28
CA HIS A 449 -23.66 -7.81 18.23
C HIS A 449 -23.03 -6.72 19.12
N GLY A 450 -23.83 -5.74 19.54
CA GLY A 450 -23.35 -4.41 19.97
C GLY A 450 -23.04 -4.21 21.45
N GLY A 451 -22.61 -2.97 21.73
CA GLY A 451 -22.64 -2.35 23.06
C GLY A 451 -21.32 -1.70 23.52
N GLY A 452 -21.15 -0.39 23.30
CA GLY A 452 -20.24 0.45 24.08
C GLY A 452 -19.84 1.79 23.43
N ALA A 453 -20.66 2.84 23.56
CA ALA A 453 -20.39 4.17 23.00
C ALA A 453 -19.84 5.16 24.05
N ALA A 454 -18.52 5.42 24.08
CA ALA A 454 -18.00 6.61 24.77
C ALA A 454 -16.62 7.12 24.33
N ALA A 455 -15.69 6.29 23.83
CA ALA A 455 -14.30 6.72 23.64
C ALA A 455 -13.99 7.38 22.27
N ASN A 456 -14.72 7.02 21.20
CA ASN A 456 -14.28 7.31 19.82
C ASN A 456 -14.80 8.63 19.19
N VAL A 457 -15.72 9.34 19.86
CA VAL A 457 -16.37 10.54 19.28
C VAL A 457 -15.50 11.80 19.35
N ILE A 458 -14.55 11.84 20.29
CA ILE A 458 -13.68 12.99 20.53
C ILE A 458 -12.58 13.09 19.45
N ASP A 459 -12.07 11.94 19.01
CA ASP A 459 -10.95 11.84 18.07
C ASP A 459 -11.32 12.35 16.67
N VAL A 460 -12.54 12.02 16.21
CA VAL A 460 -13.09 12.53 14.94
C VAL A 460 -13.27 14.05 14.94
N ARG A 461 -13.66 14.66 16.07
CA ARG A 461 -13.90 16.12 16.15
C ARG A 461 -12.60 16.92 16.15
N ARG A 462 -11.52 16.42 16.77
CA ARG A 462 -10.22 17.10 16.84
C ARG A 462 -9.35 16.84 15.61
N ALA A 463 -9.36 15.63 15.05
CA ALA A 463 -8.76 15.36 13.73
C ALA A 463 -9.35 16.29 12.65
N ARG A 464 -10.66 16.53 12.69
CA ARG A 464 -11.32 17.56 11.85
C ARG A 464 -10.84 18.98 12.14
N GLY A 465 -10.50 19.31 13.40
CA GLY A 465 -9.96 20.62 13.79
C GLY A 465 -8.55 20.87 13.25
N GLU A 466 -7.66 19.89 13.37
CA GLU A 466 -6.30 19.94 12.84
C GLU A 466 -6.31 19.92 11.31
N GLN A 467 -7.16 19.08 10.71
CA GLN A 467 -7.40 19.08 9.27
C GLN A 467 -7.87 20.47 8.78
N ARG A 468 -8.76 21.15 9.51
CA ARG A 468 -9.18 22.53 9.20
C ARG A 468 -8.05 23.55 9.34
N ALA A 469 -7.16 23.39 10.32
CA ALA A 469 -5.98 24.25 10.47
C ALA A 469 -5.01 24.05 9.30
N HIS A 470 -4.75 22.80 8.93
CA HIS A 470 -3.95 22.44 7.75
C HIS A 470 -4.57 22.98 6.45
N GLU A 471 -5.89 22.84 6.29
CA GLU A 471 -6.62 23.40 5.15
C GLU A 471 -6.52 24.93 5.07
N ARG A 472 -6.43 25.65 6.21
CA ARG A 472 -6.19 27.09 6.22
C ARG A 472 -4.80 27.43 5.68
N VAL A 473 -3.76 26.73 6.13
CA VAL A 473 -2.38 26.90 5.62
C VAL A 473 -2.33 26.65 4.11
N LEU A 474 -2.95 25.55 3.64
CA LEU A 474 -3.02 25.25 2.22
C LEU A 474 -3.78 26.32 1.42
N ARG A 475 -4.83 26.94 1.98
CA ARG A 475 -5.55 28.06 1.35
C ARG A 475 -4.70 29.33 1.24
N GLU A 476 -3.90 29.63 2.26
CA GLU A 476 -2.98 30.77 2.24
C GLU A 476 -1.89 30.57 1.19
N GLN A 477 -1.27 29.38 1.17
CA GLN A 477 -0.28 29.02 0.15
C GLN A 477 -0.86 29.03 -1.27
N ARG A 478 -2.12 28.59 -1.45
CA ARG A 478 -2.84 28.70 -2.72
C ARG A 478 -2.97 30.14 -3.20
N ARG A 479 -3.37 31.07 -2.32
CA ARG A 479 -3.49 32.49 -2.68
C ARG A 479 -2.15 33.04 -3.19
N GLU A 480 -1.06 32.60 -2.59
CA GLU A 480 0.28 32.98 -3.02
C GLU A 480 0.68 32.35 -4.36
N LEU A 481 0.30 31.10 -4.59
CA LEU A 481 0.50 30.42 -5.88
C LEU A 481 -0.29 31.09 -7.02
N GLU A 482 -1.55 31.43 -6.77
CA GLU A 482 -2.43 32.11 -7.74
C GLU A 482 -1.90 33.49 -8.11
N ARG A 483 -1.28 34.21 -7.16
CA ARG A 483 -0.61 35.50 -7.41
C ARG A 483 0.63 35.36 -8.28
N THR A 484 1.38 34.27 -8.16
CA THR A 484 2.71 34.15 -8.77
C THR A 484 2.72 33.39 -10.09
N ARG A 485 1.81 32.41 -10.29
CA ARG A 485 1.87 31.48 -11.43
C ARG A 485 0.55 31.35 -12.22
N GLY A 486 -0.51 32.06 -11.81
CA GLY A 486 -1.84 31.91 -12.40
C GLY A 486 -2.48 30.56 -12.05
N ARG A 487 -3.75 30.38 -12.42
CA ARG A 487 -4.50 29.16 -12.08
C ARG A 487 -4.14 28.01 -13.04
N PRO A 488 -3.66 26.86 -12.55
CA PRO A 488 -3.40 25.71 -13.40
C PRO A 488 -4.70 25.19 -14.04
N ARG A 489 -4.63 24.75 -15.30
CA ARG A 489 -5.73 24.06 -16.01
C ARG A 489 -5.64 22.56 -15.71
N GLY A 490 -6.70 21.94 -15.18
CA GLY A 490 -6.76 20.50 -14.87
C GLY A 490 -7.23 20.18 -13.45
N LEU A 491 -6.82 19.01 -12.91
CA LEU A 491 -7.11 18.56 -11.55
C LEU A 491 -6.68 19.60 -10.49
N ASP A 492 -7.64 20.22 -9.80
CA ASP A 492 -7.41 21.12 -8.66
C ASP A 492 -7.91 20.47 -7.35
N PRO A 493 -7.07 19.68 -6.65
CA PRO A 493 -7.47 19.05 -5.39
C PRO A 493 -7.71 20.07 -4.26
N LEU A 494 -7.34 21.34 -4.46
CA LEU A 494 -7.56 22.45 -3.54
C LEU A 494 -8.90 23.15 -3.78
N ALA A 495 -9.64 22.82 -4.85
CA ALA A 495 -10.95 23.40 -5.14
C ALA A 495 -11.97 23.08 -4.04
N SER A 496 -12.82 24.06 -3.72
CA SER A 496 -13.95 23.88 -2.81
C SER A 496 -14.96 22.91 -3.43
N GLY A 497 -15.28 21.82 -2.73
CA GLY A 497 -16.21 20.81 -3.23
C GLY A 497 -15.56 19.69 -4.06
N TRP A 498 -14.24 19.69 -4.25
CA TRP A 498 -13.55 18.60 -4.95
C TRP A 498 -13.85 17.23 -4.32
N SER A 499 -14.18 16.26 -5.17
CA SER A 499 -14.56 14.88 -4.83
C SER A 499 -13.61 13.90 -5.52
N VAL A 500 -13.36 12.75 -4.89
CA VAL A 500 -12.37 11.76 -5.38
C VAL A 500 -12.99 10.71 -6.29
N ARG A 501 -14.05 11.10 -6.99
CA ARG A 501 -14.77 10.26 -7.93
C ARG A 501 -14.23 10.40 -9.33
N GLU A 502 -12.99 10.84 -9.53
CA GLU A 502 -12.44 11.09 -10.86
C GLU A 502 -12.54 9.87 -11.80
N HIS A 503 -12.24 8.66 -11.31
CA HIS A 503 -12.44 7.44 -12.12
C HIS A 503 -13.92 7.09 -12.31
N GLU A 504 -14.78 7.37 -11.33
CA GLU A 504 -16.23 7.20 -11.45
C GLU A 504 -16.82 8.21 -12.43
N GLU A 505 -16.34 9.45 -12.43
CA GLU A 505 -16.68 10.52 -13.36
C GLU A 505 -16.20 10.15 -14.78
N ARG A 506 -14.95 9.72 -14.96
CA ARG A 506 -14.44 9.14 -16.22
C ARG A 506 -15.34 8.05 -16.77
N TRP A 507 -15.65 7.11 -15.90
CA TRP A 507 -16.46 5.96 -16.27
C TRP A 507 -17.86 6.38 -16.68
N ASN A 508 -18.49 7.24 -15.88
CA ASN A 508 -19.81 7.77 -16.16
C ASN A 508 -19.85 8.60 -17.43
N GLU A 509 -18.79 9.35 -17.74
CA GLU A 509 -18.64 10.08 -19.00
C GLU A 509 -18.54 9.14 -20.20
N LEU A 510 -17.70 8.10 -20.14
CA LEU A 510 -17.58 7.11 -21.22
C LEU A 510 -18.89 6.34 -21.49
N VAL A 511 -19.72 6.13 -20.47
CA VAL A 511 -20.96 5.35 -20.59
C VAL A 511 -22.18 6.22 -20.97
N ARG A 512 -22.05 7.56 -20.97
CA ARG A 512 -23.11 8.48 -21.48
C ARG A 512 -23.00 8.59 -23.01
N PRO A 513 -23.73 7.76 -23.78
CA PRO A 513 -24.97 8.26 -24.37
C PRO A 513 -26.05 7.19 -24.59
N ARG A 514 -27.22 7.30 -23.91
CA ARG A 514 -28.53 6.75 -24.40
C ARG A 514 -29.78 7.03 -23.55
N VAL A 515 -29.69 7.65 -22.39
CA VAL A 515 -30.91 7.97 -21.61
C VAL A 515 -31.26 9.45 -21.77
N ALA A 516 -32.00 9.77 -22.84
CA ALA A 516 -32.82 10.96 -22.88
C ALA A 516 -34.05 10.76 -21.98
N ALA A 517 -33.85 10.68 -20.66
CA ALA A 517 -34.92 10.70 -19.66
C ALA A 517 -34.31 10.97 -18.28
N GLY A 518 -34.84 11.97 -17.59
CA GLY A 518 -34.31 12.49 -16.33
C GLY A 518 -34.14 11.45 -15.22
N GLY A 519 -32.88 11.05 -14.98
CA GLY A 519 -32.42 10.36 -13.78
C GLY A 519 -30.89 10.35 -13.73
N THR A 520 -30.30 10.95 -12.70
CA THR A 520 -28.85 10.97 -12.45
C THR A 520 -28.42 9.72 -11.68
N GLU A 521 -28.62 8.52 -12.22
CA GLU A 521 -27.99 7.31 -11.67
C GLU A 521 -26.54 7.18 -12.15
N SER A 522 -25.62 6.84 -11.24
CA SER A 522 -24.21 6.57 -11.57
C SER A 522 -24.15 5.29 -12.42
N ALA A 523 -23.48 5.35 -13.57
CA ALA A 523 -23.20 4.18 -14.40
C ALA A 523 -22.02 3.34 -13.87
N TRP A 524 -21.42 3.77 -12.75
CA TRP A 524 -20.39 3.03 -12.05
C TRP A 524 -20.97 1.75 -11.43
N PRO A 525 -20.42 0.56 -11.73
CA PRO A 525 -20.94 -0.67 -11.18
C PRO A 525 -20.84 -0.72 -9.65
N ASP A 526 -21.81 -1.36 -9.01
CA ASP A 526 -21.78 -1.55 -7.56
C ASP A 526 -20.72 -2.57 -7.12
N GLU A 527 -20.47 -2.64 -5.81
CA GLU A 527 -19.49 -3.54 -5.20
C GLU A 527 -19.76 -5.02 -5.53
N GLY A 528 -21.03 -5.42 -5.55
CA GLY A 528 -21.43 -6.79 -5.88
C GLY A 528 -21.11 -7.14 -7.32
N TRP A 529 -21.29 -6.20 -8.24
CA TRP A 529 -20.90 -6.35 -9.63
C TRP A 529 -19.39 -6.49 -9.75
N TRP A 530 -18.59 -5.64 -9.10
CA TRP A 530 -17.13 -5.73 -9.25
C TRP A 530 -16.54 -6.99 -8.65
N THR A 531 -17.09 -7.45 -7.53
CA THR A 531 -16.69 -8.72 -6.91
C THR A 531 -17.00 -9.90 -7.83
N ARG A 532 -18.15 -9.89 -8.53
CA ARG A 532 -18.60 -11.01 -9.37
C ARG A 532 -18.13 -10.97 -10.82
N ASN A 533 -17.94 -9.78 -11.39
CA ASN A 533 -17.74 -9.58 -12.83
C ASN A 533 -16.50 -8.74 -13.15
N GLY A 534 -16.00 -7.96 -12.19
CA GLY A 534 -15.04 -6.89 -12.44
C GLY A 534 -13.63 -7.14 -11.95
N SER A 535 -13.35 -8.32 -11.39
CA SER A 535 -12.03 -8.62 -10.85
C SER A 535 -11.31 -9.68 -11.67
N TRP A 536 -10.09 -9.33 -12.11
CA TRP A 536 -9.29 -10.19 -12.98
C TRP A 536 -8.85 -11.51 -12.34
N HIS A 537 -8.86 -11.62 -11.01
CA HIS A 537 -8.50 -12.86 -10.31
C HIS A 537 -9.45 -14.01 -10.66
N LEU A 538 -10.68 -13.73 -11.08
CA LEU A 538 -11.66 -14.74 -11.51
C LEU A 538 -11.22 -15.52 -12.76
N ALA A 539 -10.17 -15.10 -13.46
CA ALA A 539 -9.56 -15.86 -14.55
C ALA A 539 -8.64 -17.00 -14.07
N VAL A 540 -8.25 -16.97 -12.80
CA VAL A 540 -7.15 -17.77 -12.23
C VAL A 540 -7.38 -18.10 -10.73
N ASP A 541 -8.63 -18.12 -10.29
CA ASP A 541 -8.99 -18.34 -8.88
C ASP A 541 -9.07 -19.85 -8.50
N GLY A 542 -8.80 -20.74 -9.46
CA GLY A 542 -8.82 -22.19 -9.25
C GLY A 542 -10.21 -22.81 -9.11
N ARG A 543 -11.30 -22.08 -9.40
CA ARG A 543 -12.68 -22.58 -9.28
C ARG A 543 -13.27 -23.08 -10.61
N GLY A 544 -12.45 -23.15 -11.67
CA GLY A 544 -12.85 -23.76 -12.92
C GLY A 544 -13.89 -22.93 -13.67
N THR A 545 -15.08 -23.50 -13.91
CA THR A 545 -16.17 -22.80 -14.61
C THR A 545 -17.15 -22.09 -13.68
N ASP A 546 -16.97 -22.21 -12.37
CA ASP A 546 -17.86 -21.59 -11.37
C ASP A 546 -17.72 -20.07 -11.36
N THR A 547 -16.55 -19.58 -11.75
CA THR A 547 -16.19 -18.17 -11.87
C THR A 547 -15.42 -17.96 -13.17
N CYS A 548 -15.60 -16.78 -13.76
CA CYS A 548 -14.86 -16.40 -14.96
C CYS A 548 -14.62 -14.90 -14.96
N TRP A 549 -13.47 -14.48 -15.47
CA TRP A 549 -13.27 -13.10 -15.89
C TRP A 549 -13.91 -12.87 -17.26
N GLU A 550 -14.54 -11.72 -17.45
CA GLU A 550 -15.09 -11.28 -18.73
C GLU A 550 -14.57 -9.88 -19.07
N SER A 551 -14.16 -9.68 -20.33
CA SER A 551 -13.69 -8.38 -20.80
C SER A 551 -14.83 -7.37 -20.86
N PHE A 552 -14.54 -6.11 -20.52
CA PHE A 552 -15.54 -5.06 -20.54
C PHE A 552 -16.02 -4.68 -21.96
N ARG A 553 -15.13 -4.82 -22.95
CA ARG A 553 -15.43 -4.62 -24.36
C ARG A 553 -15.00 -5.84 -25.17
N PRO A 554 -15.58 -6.07 -26.36
CA PRO A 554 -15.00 -6.97 -27.33
C PRO A 554 -13.53 -6.62 -27.59
N PRO A 555 -12.62 -7.62 -27.59
CA PRO A 555 -11.21 -7.39 -27.92
C PRO A 555 -11.02 -6.76 -29.30
N GLU A 556 -10.05 -5.86 -29.40
CA GLU A 556 -9.58 -5.28 -30.66
C GLU A 556 -8.38 -6.10 -31.19
N ALA A 557 -7.79 -5.67 -32.30
CA ALA A 557 -6.50 -6.22 -32.74
C ALA A 557 -5.44 -5.98 -31.66
N ASP A 558 -4.54 -6.94 -31.46
CA ASP A 558 -3.43 -6.92 -30.49
C ASP A 558 -3.83 -6.96 -29.00
N ASP A 559 -5.12 -6.92 -28.70
CA ASP A 559 -5.60 -7.20 -27.35
C ASP A 559 -5.27 -8.63 -26.95
N HIS A 560 -4.90 -8.80 -25.69
CA HIS A 560 -4.41 -10.08 -25.21
C HIS A 560 -4.74 -10.34 -23.76
N PHE A 561 -4.71 -11.63 -23.42
CA PHE A 561 -4.70 -12.12 -22.05
C PHE A 561 -3.73 -13.31 -21.95
N GLY A 562 -3.20 -13.59 -20.77
CA GLY A 562 -2.11 -14.55 -20.62
C GLY A 562 -1.64 -14.75 -19.20
N LEU A 563 -0.61 -15.57 -19.04
CA LEU A 563 0.02 -15.88 -17.77
C LEU A 563 1.51 -15.54 -17.81
N THR A 564 2.01 -14.98 -16.72
CA THR A 564 3.44 -14.95 -16.38
C THR A 564 3.70 -15.97 -15.28
N PHE A 565 4.59 -16.92 -15.52
CA PHE A 565 4.91 -17.98 -14.57
C PHE A 565 5.96 -17.52 -13.56
N VAL A 566 5.74 -17.86 -12.29
CA VAL A 566 6.74 -17.66 -11.22
C VAL A 566 7.96 -18.53 -11.49
N LYS A 567 7.73 -19.80 -11.83
CA LYS A 567 8.75 -20.75 -12.26
C LYS A 567 8.54 -21.05 -13.74
N PRO A 568 9.55 -20.88 -14.61
CA PRO A 568 9.44 -21.26 -16.01
C PRO A 568 8.98 -22.71 -16.18
N ARG A 569 8.09 -22.96 -17.15
CA ARG A 569 7.48 -24.28 -17.39
C ARG A 569 7.58 -24.67 -18.86
N HIS A 570 7.74 -25.96 -19.14
CA HIS A 570 7.45 -26.50 -20.46
C HIS A 570 5.93 -26.50 -20.64
N VAL A 571 5.47 -26.03 -21.81
CA VAL A 571 4.04 -26.02 -22.18
C VAL A 571 3.92 -26.60 -23.57
N ARG A 572 3.38 -27.82 -23.66
CA ARG A 572 3.14 -28.56 -24.90
C ARG A 572 1.65 -28.67 -25.20
N GLU A 573 0.82 -28.80 -24.18
CA GLU A 573 -0.63 -28.76 -24.27
C GLU A 573 -1.17 -27.57 -23.48
N LEU A 574 -1.97 -26.74 -24.16
CA LEU A 574 -2.71 -25.63 -23.57
C LEU A 574 -4.21 -25.91 -23.74
N THR A 575 -4.93 -26.01 -22.63
CA THR A 575 -6.40 -25.98 -22.63
C THR A 575 -6.90 -24.70 -21.99
N LEU A 576 -7.80 -24.01 -22.68
CA LEU A 576 -8.49 -22.82 -22.20
C LEU A 576 -9.97 -23.12 -22.08
N VAL A 577 -10.59 -22.68 -20.98
CA VAL A 577 -12.05 -22.70 -20.83
C VAL A 577 -12.57 -21.27 -20.80
N GLY A 578 -13.54 -20.96 -21.67
CA GLY A 578 -14.01 -19.59 -21.82
C GLY A 578 -15.13 -19.42 -22.85
N SER A 579 -15.32 -18.20 -23.35
CA SER A 579 -16.37 -17.88 -24.31
C SER A 579 -16.16 -18.57 -25.68
N LEU A 580 -17.24 -18.67 -26.47
CA LEU A 580 -17.22 -19.31 -27.79
C LEU A 580 -16.17 -18.71 -28.75
N ASP A 581 -15.86 -17.42 -28.60
CA ASP A 581 -14.83 -16.71 -29.38
C ASP A 581 -13.43 -17.33 -29.25
N LEU A 582 -13.16 -18.12 -28.19
CA LEU A 582 -11.88 -18.82 -28.05
C LEU A 582 -11.76 -20.07 -28.96
N ALA A 583 -12.84 -20.51 -29.62
CA ALA A 583 -12.82 -21.70 -30.47
C ALA A 583 -11.89 -21.54 -31.70
N ASN A 584 -11.58 -20.31 -32.11
CA ASN A 584 -10.77 -20.01 -33.28
C ASN A 584 -9.32 -19.62 -32.91
N ILE A 585 -8.60 -20.49 -32.19
CA ILE A 585 -7.15 -20.35 -31.98
C ILE A 585 -6.42 -20.95 -33.18
N VAL A 586 -5.54 -20.19 -33.80
CA VAL A 586 -4.82 -20.58 -35.03
C VAL A 586 -3.31 -20.53 -34.84
N ALA A 587 -2.60 -21.26 -35.69
CA ALA A 587 -1.15 -21.11 -35.80
C ALA A 587 -0.82 -19.76 -36.44
N TRP A 588 0.32 -19.16 -36.05
CA TRP A 588 0.74 -17.87 -36.60
C TRP A 588 0.98 -17.92 -38.14
N GLU A 589 1.41 -19.07 -38.66
CA GLU A 589 1.60 -19.34 -40.10
C GLU A 589 0.29 -19.43 -40.88
N ASP A 590 -0.83 -19.65 -40.20
CA ASP A 590 -2.12 -19.86 -40.85
C ASP A 590 -2.70 -18.52 -41.33
N LEU A 591 -2.38 -18.14 -42.56
CA LEU A 591 -2.93 -16.93 -43.21
C LEU A 591 -4.45 -17.01 -43.45
N SER A 592 -5.06 -18.19 -43.30
CA SER A 592 -6.52 -18.34 -43.41
C SER A 592 -7.25 -17.94 -42.12
N GLY A 593 -6.52 -17.83 -41.00
CA GLY A 593 -7.06 -17.31 -39.74
C GLY A 593 -7.48 -15.86 -39.90
N GLY A 594 -8.78 -15.64 -40.10
CA GLY A 594 -9.39 -14.33 -40.27
C GLY A 594 -9.25 -13.42 -39.05
N SER A 595 -9.85 -12.23 -39.11
CA SER A 595 -9.82 -11.24 -38.02
C SER A 595 -10.45 -11.72 -36.71
N ASP A 596 -11.26 -12.77 -36.77
CA ASP A 596 -11.88 -13.43 -35.63
C ASP A 596 -10.97 -14.45 -34.93
N SER A 597 -9.77 -14.72 -35.44
CA SER A 597 -8.83 -15.70 -34.87
C SER A 597 -7.91 -15.18 -33.76
N TRP A 598 -7.35 -16.11 -32.98
CA TRP A 598 -6.43 -15.86 -31.88
C TRP A 598 -5.09 -16.57 -32.09
N GLU A 599 -3.99 -15.93 -31.70
CA GLU A 599 -2.64 -16.48 -31.77
C GLU A 599 -2.05 -16.70 -30.38
N VAL A 600 -1.22 -17.73 -30.23
CA VAL A 600 -0.49 -17.99 -28.99
C VAL A 600 0.94 -17.48 -29.13
N LEU A 601 1.36 -16.63 -28.19
CA LEU A 601 2.73 -16.11 -28.09
C LEU A 601 3.33 -16.50 -26.74
N SER A 602 4.63 -16.70 -26.69
CA SER A 602 5.35 -17.00 -25.45
C SER A 602 6.69 -16.30 -25.34
N VAL A 603 7.24 -16.22 -24.12
CA VAL A 603 8.59 -15.72 -23.86
C VAL A 603 9.39 -16.85 -23.22
N ARG A 604 10.63 -17.02 -23.66
CA ARG A 604 11.57 -18.01 -23.12
C ARG A 604 11.81 -17.83 -21.62
N GLY A 605 12.19 -18.91 -20.95
CA GLY A 605 12.38 -19.01 -19.51
C GLY A 605 13.43 -18.04 -18.96
N ASP A 606 14.49 -17.84 -19.74
CA ASP A 606 15.59 -16.91 -19.47
C ASP A 606 15.25 -15.45 -19.81
N GLY A 607 14.11 -15.20 -20.47
CA GLY A 607 13.67 -13.88 -20.92
C GLY A 607 14.28 -13.43 -22.26
N THR A 608 15.05 -14.27 -22.95
CA THR A 608 15.61 -13.95 -24.27
C THR A 608 14.56 -14.06 -25.38
N GLY A 609 14.84 -13.47 -26.56
CA GLY A 609 14.01 -13.58 -27.76
C GLY A 609 12.74 -12.71 -27.78
N GLY A 610 12.26 -12.25 -26.63
CA GLY A 610 11.03 -11.47 -26.54
C GLY A 610 9.78 -12.33 -26.73
N TRP A 611 8.70 -11.76 -27.27
CA TRP A 611 7.48 -12.50 -27.57
C TRP A 611 7.62 -13.25 -28.90
N GLU A 612 7.63 -14.57 -28.84
CA GLU A 612 7.74 -15.47 -29.99
C GLU A 612 6.38 -16.12 -30.27
N PRO A 613 5.88 -16.10 -31.52
CA PRO A 613 4.66 -16.80 -31.89
C PRO A 613 4.83 -18.32 -31.81
N ARG A 614 3.74 -19.05 -31.57
CA ARG A 614 3.75 -20.51 -31.43
C ARG A 614 3.02 -21.19 -32.59
N SER A 615 3.67 -22.17 -33.19
CA SER A 615 3.05 -23.08 -34.15
C SER A 615 2.24 -24.16 -33.42
N LEU A 616 1.16 -24.62 -34.06
CA LEU A 616 0.26 -25.63 -33.50
C LEU A 616 0.56 -27.01 -34.10
N VAL A 617 0.61 -28.04 -33.25
CA VAL A 617 0.73 -29.44 -33.68
C VAL A 617 -0.66 -29.99 -33.96
N GLY A 618 -1.13 -29.77 -35.18
CA GLY A 618 -2.46 -30.18 -35.63
C GLY A 618 -3.55 -29.16 -35.29
N LYS A 619 -4.82 -29.55 -35.51
CA LYS A 619 -5.97 -28.67 -35.32
C LYS A 619 -6.38 -28.57 -33.84
N PRO A 620 -6.82 -27.39 -33.36
CA PRO A 620 -7.43 -27.24 -32.04
C PRO A 620 -8.58 -28.22 -31.82
N ARG A 621 -8.67 -28.77 -30.62
CA ARG A 621 -9.80 -29.60 -30.17
C ARG A 621 -10.76 -28.73 -29.38
N VAL A 622 -11.96 -28.52 -29.92
CA VAL A 622 -13.00 -27.70 -29.29
C VAL A 622 -14.10 -28.62 -28.73
N LYS A 623 -14.35 -28.51 -27.42
CA LYS A 623 -15.43 -29.22 -26.73
C LYS A 623 -16.43 -28.20 -26.16
N PRO A 624 -17.68 -28.17 -26.65
CA PRO A 624 -18.74 -27.38 -26.01
C PRO A 624 -18.98 -27.86 -24.58
N LEU A 625 -19.05 -26.93 -23.63
CA LEU A 625 -19.42 -27.21 -22.23
C LEU A 625 -20.82 -26.67 -21.92
N SER A 626 -21.22 -25.56 -22.54
CA SER A 626 -22.55 -24.96 -22.43
C SER A 626 -22.92 -24.25 -23.73
N SER A 627 -24.07 -23.57 -23.75
CA SER A 627 -24.45 -22.70 -24.88
C SER A 627 -23.56 -21.48 -25.08
N THR A 628 -22.73 -21.12 -24.08
CA THR A 628 -21.87 -19.92 -24.13
C THR A 628 -20.41 -20.20 -23.77
N THR A 629 -20.05 -21.46 -23.50
CA THR A 629 -18.75 -21.85 -22.96
C THR A 629 -18.17 -23.05 -23.69
N VAL A 630 -16.90 -22.95 -24.06
CA VAL A 630 -16.12 -24.01 -24.71
C VAL A 630 -14.85 -24.30 -23.93
N SER A 631 -14.37 -25.53 -24.05
CA SER A 631 -13.00 -25.94 -23.72
C SER A 631 -12.24 -26.11 -25.03
N VAL A 632 -11.11 -25.42 -25.17
CA VAL A 632 -10.29 -25.41 -26.38
C VAL A 632 -8.91 -25.90 -26.02
N THR A 633 -8.52 -27.07 -26.54
CA THR A 633 -7.19 -27.65 -26.35
C THR A 633 -6.37 -27.49 -27.61
N VAL A 634 -5.19 -26.91 -27.48
CA VAL A 634 -4.20 -26.79 -28.54
C VAL A 634 -2.90 -27.47 -28.13
N LEU A 635 -2.26 -28.13 -29.09
CA LEU A 635 -0.92 -28.67 -28.94
C LEU A 635 0.06 -27.65 -29.54
N LEU A 636 1.05 -27.25 -28.75
CA LEU A 636 2.04 -26.24 -29.12
C LEU A 636 3.35 -26.93 -29.49
N ASP A 637 3.94 -26.52 -30.60
CA ASP A 637 5.28 -26.97 -30.97
C ASP A 637 6.30 -26.47 -29.92
N PRO A 638 7.24 -27.29 -29.42
CA PRO A 638 8.17 -26.89 -28.38
C PRO A 638 9.15 -25.81 -28.85
N ILE A 639 9.43 -24.81 -28.01
CA ILE A 639 10.53 -23.86 -28.29
C ILE A 639 11.85 -24.56 -28.04
N ARG A 640 12.79 -24.43 -28.98
CA ARG A 640 14.14 -24.98 -28.90
C ARG A 640 15.18 -23.86 -29.00
N THR A 641 16.29 -23.97 -28.27
CA THR A 641 17.45 -23.08 -28.48
C THR A 641 18.21 -23.52 -29.73
N PRO A 642 18.67 -22.59 -30.60
CA PRO A 642 19.63 -22.91 -31.65
C PRO A 642 20.89 -23.53 -31.03
N THR A 643 21.34 -24.67 -31.55
CA THR A 643 22.64 -25.25 -31.20
C THR A 643 23.73 -24.52 -31.97
N THR A 644 24.38 -23.55 -31.35
CA THR A 644 25.59 -22.92 -31.92
C THR A 644 26.82 -23.73 -31.53
N PHE A 645 27.55 -24.23 -32.52
CA PHE A 645 28.88 -24.81 -32.32
C PHE A 645 29.92 -23.81 -32.80
N ALA A 646 30.89 -23.49 -31.93
CA ALA A 646 32.08 -22.75 -32.32
C ALA A 646 33.14 -23.75 -32.76
N VAL A 647 33.49 -23.77 -34.04
CA VAL A 647 34.58 -24.62 -34.52
C VAL A 647 35.84 -23.77 -34.66
N PRO A 648 36.96 -24.20 -34.05
CA PRO A 648 38.23 -23.49 -34.18
C PRO A 648 38.56 -23.31 -35.66
N HIS A 649 38.76 -22.05 -36.07
CA HIS A 649 39.12 -21.60 -37.42
C HIS A 649 38.01 -21.49 -38.47
N GLU A 650 36.76 -21.89 -38.19
CA GLU A 650 35.66 -21.81 -39.17
C GLU A 650 34.49 -20.89 -38.74
N GLY A 651 34.56 -20.31 -37.55
CA GLY A 651 33.52 -19.43 -37.02
C GLY A 651 32.42 -20.19 -36.28
N ASN A 652 31.40 -19.46 -35.84
CA ASN A 652 30.21 -20.06 -35.22
C ASN A 652 29.25 -20.46 -36.35
N TYR A 653 28.87 -21.73 -36.40
CA TYR A 653 27.77 -22.18 -37.25
C TYR A 653 26.63 -22.71 -36.39
N GLU A 654 25.42 -22.28 -36.74
CA GLU A 654 24.17 -22.80 -36.19
C GLU A 654 23.90 -24.15 -36.86
N VAL A 655 23.96 -25.23 -36.09
CA VAL A 655 23.51 -26.55 -36.52
C VAL A 655 22.08 -26.69 -36.06
N ASP A 656 21.16 -26.59 -37.01
CA ASP A 656 19.72 -26.57 -36.78
C ASP A 656 19.18 -27.97 -37.04
N GLU A 657 19.23 -28.87 -36.05
CA GLU A 657 18.51 -30.15 -36.20
C GLU A 657 17.84 -30.67 -34.91
N GLU A 658 18.39 -30.50 -33.70
CA GLU A 658 17.66 -30.88 -32.46
C GLU A 658 18.00 -30.00 -31.24
N GLY A 659 17.76 -28.70 -31.33
CA GLY A 659 17.92 -27.79 -30.18
C GLY A 659 17.21 -28.29 -28.90
N ARG A 660 17.79 -27.99 -27.73
CA ARG A 660 17.22 -28.35 -26.42
C ARG A 660 15.91 -27.59 -26.21
N GLU A 661 14.86 -28.31 -25.79
CA GLU A 661 13.59 -27.68 -25.43
C GLU A 661 13.77 -26.70 -24.27
N VAL A 662 13.15 -25.53 -24.40
CA VAL A 662 13.24 -24.42 -23.45
C VAL A 662 11.91 -24.25 -22.74
N ALA A 663 11.96 -24.16 -21.41
CA ALA A 663 10.80 -23.76 -20.62
C ALA A 663 10.42 -22.31 -20.93
N ILE A 664 9.15 -21.95 -20.89
CA ILE A 664 8.66 -20.59 -21.10
C ILE A 664 8.37 -19.89 -19.76
N ARG A 665 8.59 -18.58 -19.73
CA ARG A 665 8.29 -17.71 -18.58
C ARG A 665 6.95 -17.00 -18.74
N LYS A 666 6.53 -16.72 -19.97
CA LYS A 666 5.25 -16.04 -20.25
C LYS A 666 4.55 -16.72 -21.41
N LEU A 667 3.22 -16.69 -21.37
CA LEU A 667 2.33 -17.20 -22.40
C LEU A 667 1.16 -16.22 -22.53
N LYS A 668 0.77 -15.85 -23.74
CA LYS A 668 -0.44 -15.05 -23.96
C LYS A 668 -1.15 -15.48 -25.23
N VAL A 669 -2.44 -15.18 -25.26
CA VAL A 669 -3.31 -15.33 -26.41
C VAL A 669 -3.63 -13.93 -26.93
N VAL A 670 -3.34 -13.67 -28.19
CA VAL A 670 -3.44 -12.34 -28.83
C VAL A 670 -4.49 -12.39 -29.92
N SER A 671 -5.31 -11.36 -29.97
CA SER A 671 -6.35 -11.18 -30.96
C SER A 671 -5.77 -10.67 -32.28
N ARG A 672 -6.01 -11.37 -33.41
CA ARG A 672 -5.61 -10.87 -34.74
C ARG A 672 -6.45 -9.69 -35.25
N GLY A 673 -7.61 -9.48 -34.68
CA GLY A 673 -8.58 -8.51 -35.21
C GLY A 673 -9.77 -8.32 -34.27
N ARG A 674 -10.64 -7.38 -34.63
CA ARG A 674 -11.77 -7.02 -33.77
C ARG A 674 -12.74 -8.18 -33.59
N LYS A 675 -13.00 -8.54 -32.32
CA LYS A 675 -14.01 -9.53 -31.93
C LYS A 675 -15.41 -8.92 -31.91
N ARG A 676 -16.40 -9.79 -32.10
CA ARG A 676 -17.82 -9.41 -32.04
C ARG A 676 -18.28 -9.38 -30.59
N ASP A 677 -17.89 -10.39 -29.83
CA ASP A 677 -18.33 -10.58 -28.46
C ASP A 677 -17.20 -10.31 -27.46
N ARG A 678 -17.57 -10.23 -26.18
CA ARG A 678 -16.62 -10.10 -25.08
C ARG A 678 -15.91 -11.44 -24.88
N VAL A 679 -14.62 -11.37 -24.54
CA VAL A 679 -13.87 -12.57 -24.20
C VAL A 679 -14.12 -12.92 -22.74
N ARG A 680 -14.42 -14.19 -22.47
CA ARG A 680 -14.53 -14.74 -21.12
C ARG A 680 -13.45 -15.81 -20.93
N VAL A 681 -12.75 -15.77 -19.80
CA VAL A 681 -11.72 -16.75 -19.42
C VAL A 681 -12.04 -17.26 -18.02
N CYS A 682 -12.21 -18.57 -17.89
CA CYS A 682 -12.63 -19.23 -16.66
C CYS A 682 -11.50 -20.04 -16.05
N SER A 683 -10.78 -20.82 -16.88
CA SER A 683 -9.67 -21.65 -16.38
C SER A 683 -8.63 -21.96 -17.43
N TRP A 684 -7.48 -22.39 -16.94
CA TRP A 684 -6.34 -22.82 -17.74
C TRP A 684 -5.92 -24.23 -17.33
N ASP A 685 -5.47 -25.02 -18.31
CA ASP A 685 -4.73 -26.26 -18.09
C ASP A 685 -3.47 -26.23 -18.97
N LEU A 686 -2.30 -26.37 -18.35
CA LEU A 686 -0.99 -26.30 -19.00
C LEU A 686 -0.21 -27.57 -18.66
N ASP A 687 -0.34 -28.59 -19.50
CA ASP A 687 0.20 -29.93 -19.27
C ASP A 687 -0.24 -30.53 -17.91
N GLY A 688 -1.54 -30.48 -17.61
CA GLY A 688 -2.12 -30.96 -16.35
C GLY A 688 -2.02 -29.97 -15.18
N TRP A 689 -1.36 -28.82 -15.38
CA TRP A 689 -1.29 -27.77 -14.37
C TRP A 689 -2.46 -26.80 -14.51
N LYS A 690 -3.40 -26.94 -13.60
CA LYS A 690 -4.66 -26.21 -13.60
C LYS A 690 -4.59 -24.95 -12.74
N VAL A 691 -5.10 -23.84 -13.27
CA VAL A 691 -5.28 -22.56 -12.57
C VAL A 691 -6.61 -21.91 -12.88
#